data_AF-A0A8S3ZW87-F1
#
_entry.id   AF-A0A8S3ZW87-F1
#
_cell.length_a   1.000
_cell.length_b   1.000
_cell.length_c   1.000
_cell.angle_alpha   90.00
_cell.angle_beta   90.00
_cell.angle_gamma   90.00
#
_symmetry.space_group_name_H-M   'P 1'
#
loop_
_entity.id
_entity.type
_entity.pdbx_description
1 polymer ?
#
loop_
_entity_poly.entity_id
_entity_poly.type
_entity_poly.pdbx_seq_one_letter_code
_entity_poly.pdbx_strand_id
1 'polypeptide(L)'
;EVQDQDGQVSSFVVRKNLEGLSPRETLSLIHALEAFEADSSADGFQSIAAFHAVPPLCPSPTASKRYACCLHGMSTFLQWHRLYTVQVEDALRRHGSLVGIPYWDWTRASQSLPHFLSDVNYTDPYTKLTLENPWHGASIDFENSHTERDIQSDKLFKLGPHGWDTWLFEQALLALEQEDYCDFEIQFEITHNAIHSWVGGSKEHSLAHLHYASYDPAFFIHHSNTDRLWAIWQALQKHRGYNPNEANCALEHMRDSLKPFSFGPPYNLNKLTEKYSHPQDTFAYQEHFHYQYDNLEFVGMNIPALDAFIHERQEHDRVFAGFLLHGFGTSATVDFTICDAFKQCFDGGYFTVLGGSQELPWQFDRLYKYDITHQLEEHKIRYDDDYHFHVHIKALNGTELDSKLIPEPSVLFVPGKQDALHVEVTDNNVRRNLKNLDNRDIQSLQAALRDLQRDNSKGGWANIASYHGAPARCPDPEHPTVACCVHGKPTFPHWHRLFILQIEQALHKHGSSIAIPYWDWTFAIEKLPTTFTDEDYYDAWKDEVLSNPFAHGYVASEDTYTVRDIQDRIHKKHEDGVHSYLFYHVLDLLEQTDYCDFEVQFEVVHNAIHYLIGGHQTYSLSSLEYSAYDPIFFIHHSFTDKIWAVWQELQKRRHLPYNRADCALNYINEPLKPFNLEALNDNQFTREHAVPNTLFNNEDLGYVYDDFSIGNYTLDQLEELLHDRQLQPRIWAGFLLKGIKTSGSVDLKVCKFSECTEAGYFNLLGGPLEMPWSFDRLFKKDITWALRNIGLTPDDVLEAESGFKLKVETFNVEGNAIPVSQVMPKPSIIYQPGLQAAQPVRESVVAGVGVRKDVTRLSVSEVKNLREALRRVQADNSSQGFQNIASFHGSPPGCEHDHRPVACCIHGQANFAQWHRLYVKQWEDSLTAHGAKIGIPYWDWTTAFTELPALVTEEEDNPFHHGLIYNGEITTRAPRDKLFNDPEFGKESFFYRQVLLAFEQTDYCDFE
;
A
#
# COMPACT_ATOMS: atom_id res chain seq x y z
N GLU A 1 25.86 31.21 -12.52
CA GLU A 1 26.85 31.33 -11.43
C GLU A 1 26.15 31.00 -10.13
N VAL A 2 26.69 30.04 -9.37
CA VAL A 2 26.21 29.69 -8.03
C VAL A 2 27.33 30.01 -7.06
N GLN A 3 27.01 30.67 -5.96
CA GLN A 3 27.97 30.98 -4.90
C GLN A 3 27.77 29.96 -3.78
N ASP A 4 28.79 29.17 -3.47
CA ASP A 4 28.72 28.20 -2.36
C ASP A 4 28.80 28.89 -0.98
N GLN A 5 28.64 28.10 0.08
CA GLN A 5 28.69 28.57 1.47
C GLN A 5 30.07 29.15 1.87
N ASP A 6 31.12 28.82 1.11
CA ASP A 6 32.49 29.30 1.28
C ASP A 6 32.80 30.54 0.41
N GLY A 7 31.83 31.01 -0.37
CA GLY A 7 31.94 32.20 -1.20
C GLY A 7 32.59 31.98 -2.57
N GLN A 8 32.84 30.75 -3.00
CA GLN A 8 33.33 30.46 -4.35
C GLN A 8 32.19 30.56 -5.37
N VAL A 9 32.45 31.29 -6.46
CA VAL A 9 31.52 31.45 -7.58
C VAL A 9 31.86 30.41 -8.64
N SER A 10 30.98 29.42 -8.82
CA SER A 10 31.08 28.40 -9.86
C SER A 10 30.15 28.73 -11.03
N SER A 11 30.70 28.78 -12.25
CA SER A 11 29.95 29.00 -13.48
C SER A 11 29.62 27.66 -14.15
N PHE A 12 28.36 27.22 -14.06
CA PHE A 12 27.90 25.99 -14.70
C PHE A 12 27.50 26.20 -16.15
N VAL A 13 27.86 25.24 -16.99
CA VAL A 13 27.32 25.10 -18.33
C VAL A 13 25.96 24.42 -18.24
N VAL A 14 24.97 24.87 -19.01
CA VAL A 14 23.63 24.27 -19.00
C VAL A 14 23.42 23.48 -20.28
N ARG A 15 23.13 22.19 -20.14
CA ARG A 15 22.59 21.34 -21.21
C ARG A 15 21.08 21.50 -21.23
N LYS A 16 20.53 21.85 -22.38
CA LYS A 16 19.10 22.16 -22.56
C LYS A 16 18.46 21.19 -23.54
N ASN A 17 17.14 21.03 -23.43
CA ASN A 17 16.39 20.37 -24.48
C ASN A 17 16.53 21.17 -25.79
N LEU A 18 16.67 20.49 -26.94
CA LEU A 18 16.69 21.11 -28.26
C LEU A 18 15.53 22.10 -28.48
N GLU A 19 14.33 21.79 -28.00
CA GLU A 19 13.16 22.66 -28.13
C GLU A 19 13.24 23.93 -27.26
N GLY A 20 14.06 23.89 -26.21
CA GLY A 20 14.29 25.01 -25.29
C GLY A 20 15.43 25.96 -25.71
N LEU A 21 16.11 25.69 -26.83
CA LEU A 21 17.20 26.53 -27.32
C LEU A 21 16.69 27.84 -27.92
N SER A 22 17.29 28.96 -27.52
CA SER A 22 17.05 30.25 -28.18
C SER A 22 17.79 30.33 -29.52
N PRO A 23 17.32 31.16 -30.48
CA PRO A 23 17.98 31.31 -31.78
C PRO A 23 19.47 31.68 -31.71
N ARG A 24 19.89 32.40 -30.65
CA ARG A 24 21.29 32.76 -30.41
C ARG A 24 22.13 31.55 -29.95
N GLU A 25 21.56 30.70 -29.10
CA GLU A 25 22.21 29.49 -28.62
C GLU A 25 22.32 28.47 -29.76
N THR A 26 21.26 28.31 -30.57
CA THR A 26 21.28 27.51 -31.80
C THR A 26 22.39 27.95 -32.74
N LEU A 27 22.49 29.25 -33.03
CA LEU A 27 23.52 29.79 -33.91
C LEU A 27 24.94 29.56 -33.35
N SER A 28 25.11 29.74 -32.04
CA SER A 28 26.39 29.52 -31.36
C SER A 28 26.84 28.06 -31.48
N LEU A 29 25.93 27.09 -31.34
CA LEU A 29 26.22 25.67 -31.50
C LEU A 29 26.57 25.30 -32.95
N ILE A 30 25.88 25.91 -33.93
CA ILE A 30 26.17 25.69 -35.36
C ILE A 30 27.59 26.17 -35.69
N HIS A 31 27.93 27.41 -35.36
CA HIS A 31 29.26 27.95 -35.63
C HIS A 31 30.37 27.23 -34.83
N ALA A 32 30.08 26.82 -33.59
CA ALA A 32 31.05 26.08 -32.78
C ALA A 32 31.35 24.71 -33.37
N LEU A 33 30.33 23.98 -33.87
CA LEU A 33 30.54 22.69 -34.52
C LEU A 33 31.28 22.85 -35.87
N GLU A 34 30.91 23.84 -36.68
CA GLU A 34 31.61 24.13 -37.94
C GLU A 34 33.11 24.43 -37.70
N ALA A 35 33.42 25.23 -36.67
CA ALA A 35 34.81 25.52 -36.31
C ALA A 35 35.53 24.29 -35.70
N PHE A 36 34.81 23.44 -34.98
CA PHE A 36 35.32 22.22 -34.38
C PHE A 36 35.62 21.13 -35.44
N GLU A 37 34.80 21.03 -36.49
CA GLU A 37 35.05 20.18 -37.66
C GLU A 37 36.26 20.64 -38.48
N ALA A 38 36.48 21.96 -38.57
CA ALA A 38 37.62 22.53 -39.25
C ALA A 38 38.95 22.40 -38.46
N ASP A 39 38.90 22.06 -37.17
CA ASP A 39 40.10 21.89 -36.35
C ASP A 39 40.81 20.56 -36.67
N SER A 40 42.08 20.67 -37.08
CA SER A 40 42.95 19.53 -37.39
C SER A 40 43.87 19.13 -36.23
N SER A 41 43.69 19.76 -35.06
CA SER A 41 44.42 19.42 -33.85
C SER A 41 43.96 18.07 -33.25
N ALA A 42 44.66 17.61 -32.21
CA ALA A 42 44.21 16.44 -31.43
C ALA A 42 42.90 16.70 -30.67
N ASP A 43 42.49 17.96 -30.55
CA ASP A 43 41.23 18.38 -29.94
C ASP A 43 40.15 18.72 -30.98
N GLY A 44 40.40 18.45 -32.27
CA GLY A 44 39.45 18.63 -33.36
C GLY A 44 38.50 17.45 -33.55
N PHE A 45 37.42 17.66 -34.30
CA PHE A 45 36.29 16.72 -34.41
C PHE A 45 36.73 15.31 -34.83
N GLN A 46 37.53 15.19 -35.89
CA GLN A 46 37.99 13.90 -36.41
C GLN A 46 38.83 13.11 -35.38
N SER A 47 39.65 13.82 -34.59
CA SER A 47 40.50 13.22 -33.56
C SER A 47 39.67 12.74 -32.37
N ILE A 48 38.67 13.53 -31.94
CA ILE A 48 37.78 13.18 -30.83
C ILE A 48 36.81 12.07 -31.25
N ALA A 49 36.26 12.10 -32.47
CA ALA A 49 35.40 11.04 -33.02
C ALA A 49 36.09 9.66 -32.97
N ALA A 50 37.41 9.62 -33.21
CA ALA A 50 38.22 8.40 -33.14
C ALA A 50 38.34 7.80 -31.71
N PHE A 51 38.00 8.56 -30.65
CA PHE A 51 38.04 8.04 -29.28
C PHE A 51 37.04 6.91 -29.08
N HIS A 52 35.91 6.94 -29.76
CA HIS A 52 34.86 5.93 -29.60
C HIS A 52 35.24 4.59 -30.23
N ALA A 53 35.56 4.57 -31.54
CA ALA A 53 35.75 3.31 -32.25
C ALA A 53 36.90 3.29 -33.25
N VAL A 54 36.70 3.77 -34.49
CA VAL A 54 37.75 3.77 -35.52
C VAL A 54 38.18 5.20 -35.87
N PRO A 55 39.46 5.45 -36.17
CA PRO A 55 40.60 4.54 -36.05
C PRO A 55 40.89 4.16 -34.58
N PRO A 56 41.05 2.86 -34.26
CA PRO A 56 41.12 2.41 -32.88
C PRO A 56 42.43 2.82 -32.20
N LEU A 57 42.32 3.30 -30.96
CA LEU A 57 43.44 3.77 -30.12
C LEU A 57 43.77 2.82 -28.97
N CYS A 58 42.92 1.84 -28.65
CA CYS A 58 43.10 0.95 -27.51
C CYS A 58 43.74 -0.39 -27.93
N PRO A 59 44.56 -1.05 -27.08
CA PRO A 59 44.92 -0.66 -25.72
C PRO A 59 45.96 0.48 -25.65
N SER A 60 46.64 0.76 -26.76
CA SER A 60 47.59 1.86 -26.90
C SER A 60 47.66 2.28 -28.37
N PRO A 61 47.86 3.58 -28.69
CA PRO A 61 47.96 4.07 -30.07
C PRO A 61 49.11 3.47 -30.88
N THR A 62 50.07 2.79 -30.25
CA THR A 62 51.18 2.10 -30.93
C THR A 62 51.04 0.57 -30.96
N ALA A 63 49.96 0.01 -30.40
CA ALA A 63 49.75 -1.44 -30.38
C ALA A 63 49.52 -2.00 -31.80
N SER A 64 49.98 -3.24 -32.02
CA SER A 64 49.84 -3.95 -33.31
C SER A 64 48.44 -4.48 -33.55
N LYS A 65 47.74 -4.87 -32.47
CA LYS A 65 46.31 -5.21 -32.50
C LYS A 65 45.58 -4.18 -31.66
N ARG A 66 44.61 -3.51 -32.27
CA ARG A 66 43.85 -2.44 -31.63
C ARG A 66 42.37 -2.77 -31.62
N TYR A 67 41.67 -2.14 -30.69
CA TYR A 67 40.24 -2.27 -30.45
C TYR A 67 39.66 -0.87 -30.28
N ALA A 68 38.35 -0.75 -30.52
CA ALA A 68 37.57 0.41 -30.10
C ALA A 68 37.80 0.66 -28.61
N CYS A 69 37.92 1.93 -28.22
CA CYS A 69 38.13 2.28 -26.81
C CYS A 69 36.82 2.41 -26.02
N CYS A 70 35.68 2.31 -26.69
CA CYS A 70 34.38 2.32 -26.05
C CYS A 70 34.13 1.04 -25.23
N LEU A 71 33.57 1.21 -24.03
CA LEU A 71 33.27 0.13 -23.09
C LEU A 71 31.78 -0.21 -23.12
N HIS A 72 31.34 -0.95 -24.14
CA HIS A 72 29.99 -1.50 -24.22
C HIS A 72 29.87 -2.81 -23.46
N GLY A 73 28.67 -3.12 -22.97
CA GLY A 73 28.35 -4.34 -22.25
C GLY A 73 29.04 -4.45 -20.90
N MET A 74 29.33 -3.32 -20.27
CA MET A 74 30.10 -3.24 -19.03
C MET A 74 29.56 -2.11 -18.15
N SER A 75 29.50 -2.35 -16.84
CA SER A 75 29.12 -1.34 -15.83
C SER A 75 29.75 0.06 -15.96
N THR A 76 30.93 0.18 -16.59
CA THR A 76 31.62 1.46 -16.82
C THR A 76 31.18 2.21 -18.08
N PHE A 77 30.17 1.70 -18.81
CA PHE A 77 29.63 2.24 -20.05
C PHE A 77 29.21 3.70 -19.89
N LEU A 78 28.39 4.00 -18.88
CA LEU A 78 27.85 5.34 -18.66
C LEU A 78 28.93 6.36 -18.30
N GLN A 79 29.92 5.95 -17.50
CA GLN A 79 31.04 6.77 -17.09
C GLN A 79 31.90 7.16 -18.29
N TRP A 80 32.18 6.20 -19.18
CA TRP A 80 32.94 6.44 -20.41
C TRP A 80 32.21 7.44 -21.32
N HIS A 81 30.91 7.23 -21.54
CA HIS A 81 30.12 8.12 -22.39
C HIS A 81 29.89 9.50 -21.78
N ARG A 82 29.73 9.61 -20.46
CA ARG A 82 29.69 10.92 -19.76
C ARG A 82 30.97 11.71 -20.01
N LEU A 83 32.14 11.10 -19.78
CA LEU A 83 33.44 11.73 -20.08
C LEU A 83 33.56 12.10 -21.57
N TYR A 84 33.02 11.28 -22.46
CA TYR A 84 33.04 11.54 -23.88
C TYR A 84 32.17 12.75 -24.27
N THR A 85 30.99 12.90 -23.69
CA THR A 85 30.17 14.12 -23.88
C THR A 85 30.88 15.36 -23.32
N VAL A 86 31.52 15.27 -22.15
CA VAL A 86 32.29 16.37 -21.55
C VAL A 86 33.48 16.76 -22.44
N GLN A 87 34.17 15.78 -23.04
CA GLN A 87 35.28 16.03 -23.96
C GLN A 87 34.84 16.88 -25.15
N VAL A 88 33.69 16.57 -25.74
CA VAL A 88 33.12 17.28 -26.88
C VAL A 88 32.55 18.64 -26.45
N GLU A 89 31.94 18.70 -25.27
CA GLU A 89 31.39 19.94 -24.71
C GLU A 89 32.48 20.99 -24.48
N ASP A 90 33.61 20.59 -23.91
CA ASP A 90 34.77 21.46 -23.73
C ASP A 90 35.38 21.89 -25.06
N ALA A 91 35.43 21.00 -26.06
CA ALA A 91 35.88 21.34 -27.41
C ALA A 91 34.95 22.39 -28.06
N LEU A 92 33.63 22.18 -28.04
CA LEU A 92 32.65 23.14 -28.55
C LEU A 92 32.73 24.49 -27.82
N ARG A 93 32.96 24.49 -26.51
CA ARG A 93 33.18 25.73 -25.74
C ARG A 93 34.44 26.48 -26.17
N ARG A 94 35.55 25.77 -26.41
CA ARG A 94 36.78 26.39 -26.96
C ARG A 94 36.54 27.00 -28.35
N HIS A 95 35.61 26.43 -29.11
CA HIS A 95 35.18 26.92 -30.42
C HIS A 95 34.01 27.92 -30.36
N GLY A 96 33.60 28.39 -29.17
CA GLY A 96 32.67 29.51 -29.02
C GLY A 96 31.22 29.13 -28.72
N SER A 97 30.94 27.90 -28.28
CA SER A 97 29.61 27.53 -27.78
C SER A 97 29.26 28.28 -26.49
N LEU A 98 28.05 28.86 -26.45
CA LEU A 98 27.49 29.55 -25.28
C LEU A 98 26.82 28.60 -24.28
N VAL A 99 26.41 27.42 -24.73
CA VAL A 99 25.67 26.42 -23.95
C VAL A 99 26.37 25.06 -24.02
N GLY A 100 25.95 24.14 -23.16
CA GLY A 100 26.41 22.76 -23.21
C GLY A 100 25.85 22.02 -24.41
N ILE A 101 26.23 20.75 -24.56
CA ILE A 101 25.66 19.90 -25.60
C ILE A 101 24.17 19.73 -25.30
N PRO A 102 23.26 20.15 -26.20
CA PRO A 102 21.83 19.99 -25.97
C PRO A 102 21.45 18.52 -25.99
N TYR A 103 20.31 18.19 -25.40
CA TYR A 103 19.77 16.84 -25.42
C TYR A 103 18.46 16.76 -26.19
N TRP A 104 18.22 15.62 -26.81
CA TRP A 104 16.93 15.28 -27.43
C TRP A 104 16.22 14.26 -26.53
N ASP A 105 15.11 14.68 -25.93
CA ASP A 105 14.31 13.85 -25.01
C ASP A 105 13.45 12.83 -25.79
N TRP A 106 14.09 11.75 -26.23
CA TRP A 106 13.46 10.68 -27.02
C TRP A 106 12.50 9.78 -26.22
N THR A 107 12.35 9.99 -24.91
CA THR A 107 11.33 9.30 -24.10
C THR A 107 9.94 9.89 -24.31
N ARG A 108 9.85 11.11 -24.85
CA ARG A 108 8.59 11.75 -25.24
C ARG A 108 8.18 11.31 -26.63
N ALA A 109 6.88 11.09 -26.80
CA ALA A 109 6.29 10.87 -28.11
C ALA A 109 6.62 12.03 -29.07
N SER A 110 7.12 11.70 -30.26
CA SER A 110 7.37 12.65 -31.35
C SER A 110 6.84 12.10 -32.67
N GLN A 111 6.55 12.99 -33.62
CA GLN A 111 6.13 12.64 -34.98
C GLN A 111 7.28 12.70 -36.00
N SER A 112 8.37 13.38 -35.65
CA SER A 112 9.53 13.56 -36.52
C SER A 112 10.81 13.73 -35.71
N LEU A 113 11.96 13.65 -36.39
CA LEU A 113 13.21 14.09 -35.79
C LEU A 113 13.17 15.60 -35.52
N PRO A 114 13.94 16.09 -34.54
CA PRO A 114 14.12 17.52 -34.32
C PRO A 114 14.67 18.20 -35.58
N HIS A 115 14.10 19.33 -35.98
CA HIS A 115 14.56 20.14 -37.13
C HIS A 115 16.04 20.47 -37.08
N PHE A 116 16.57 20.66 -35.88
CA PHE A 116 18.00 20.88 -35.63
C PHE A 116 18.90 19.77 -36.20
N LEU A 117 18.41 18.53 -36.23
CA LEU A 117 19.12 17.36 -36.74
C LEU A 117 18.71 16.99 -38.17
N SER A 118 17.46 17.26 -38.57
CA SER A 118 16.93 16.82 -39.88
C SER A 118 17.15 17.80 -41.02
N ASP A 119 17.27 19.09 -40.74
CA ASP A 119 17.35 20.10 -41.78
C ASP A 119 18.76 20.17 -42.36
N VAL A 120 18.89 19.97 -43.67
CA VAL A 120 20.18 20.01 -44.41
C VAL A 120 20.82 21.39 -44.37
N ASN A 121 19.98 22.44 -44.40
CA ASN A 121 20.42 23.82 -44.43
C ASN A 121 19.83 24.59 -43.25
N TYR A 122 20.63 25.49 -42.68
CA TYR A 122 20.21 26.43 -41.66
C TYR A 122 20.25 27.86 -42.20
N THR A 123 19.30 28.70 -41.80
CA THR A 123 19.29 30.12 -42.14
C THR A 123 19.62 30.96 -40.92
N ASP A 124 20.74 31.68 -40.97
CA ASP A 124 21.17 32.56 -39.89
C ASP A 124 20.13 33.70 -39.69
N PRO A 125 19.54 33.82 -38.49
CA PRO A 125 18.51 34.81 -38.22
C PRO A 125 19.02 36.25 -38.29
N TYR A 126 20.32 36.49 -38.11
CA TYR A 126 20.96 37.80 -38.12
C TYR A 126 21.52 38.18 -39.48
N THR A 127 22.23 37.28 -40.17
CA THR A 127 22.84 37.57 -41.49
C THR A 127 21.93 37.24 -42.68
N LYS A 128 20.88 36.44 -42.46
CA LYS A 128 19.97 35.91 -43.50
C LYS A 128 20.65 35.05 -44.57
N LEU A 129 21.87 34.58 -44.30
CA LEU A 129 22.56 33.63 -45.15
C LEU A 129 22.07 32.22 -44.84
N THR A 130 21.88 31.41 -45.88
CA THR A 130 21.58 29.98 -45.76
C THR A 130 22.89 29.21 -45.92
N LEU A 131 23.26 28.45 -44.90
CA LEU A 131 24.46 27.62 -44.82
C LEU A 131 24.07 26.15 -44.65
N GLU A 132 25.02 25.26 -44.92
CA GLU A 132 24.87 23.84 -44.59
C GLU A 132 24.83 23.67 -43.07
N ASN A 133 23.97 22.78 -42.58
CA ASN A 133 23.86 22.51 -41.15
C ASN A 133 24.89 21.45 -40.74
N PRO A 134 25.92 21.79 -39.95
CA PRO A 134 26.93 20.83 -39.53
C PRO A 134 26.35 19.73 -38.62
N TRP A 135 25.17 19.93 -38.02
CA TRP A 135 24.51 18.91 -37.20
C TRP A 135 23.71 17.87 -38.02
N HIS A 136 23.56 18.07 -39.32
CA HIS A 136 22.87 17.12 -40.21
C HIS A 136 23.71 15.86 -40.48
N GLY A 137 25.03 16.01 -40.57
CA GLY A 137 25.99 14.92 -40.79
C GLY A 137 27.39 15.48 -41.01
N ALA A 138 28.42 14.64 -40.87
CA ALA A 138 29.82 15.06 -41.00
C ALA A 138 30.63 14.15 -41.92
N SER A 139 31.81 14.61 -42.33
CA SER A 139 32.76 13.81 -43.12
C SER A 139 33.52 12.81 -42.25
N ILE A 140 33.93 11.70 -42.87
CA ILE A 140 34.84 10.70 -42.28
C ILE A 140 36.14 10.76 -43.09
N ASP A 141 37.12 11.52 -42.60
CA ASP A 141 38.26 11.93 -43.42
C ASP A 141 39.17 10.77 -43.83
N PHE A 142 39.36 9.79 -42.94
CA PHE A 142 40.26 8.66 -43.19
C PHE A 142 39.69 7.65 -44.21
N GLU A 143 38.37 7.67 -44.44
CA GLU A 143 37.68 6.82 -45.43
C GLU A 143 37.14 7.61 -46.63
N ASN A 144 37.19 8.96 -46.57
CA ASN A 144 36.66 9.84 -47.59
C ASN A 144 35.16 9.56 -47.88
N SER A 145 34.38 9.36 -46.82
CA SER A 145 32.93 9.13 -46.81
C SER A 145 32.21 10.17 -45.95
N HIS A 146 30.88 10.13 -45.90
CA HIS A 146 30.05 10.99 -45.05
C HIS A 146 29.08 10.12 -44.25
N THR A 147 28.67 10.60 -43.08
CA THR A 147 27.68 9.91 -42.27
C THR A 147 26.29 9.98 -42.90
N GLU A 148 25.55 8.88 -42.85
CA GLU A 148 24.18 8.76 -43.34
C GLU A 148 23.25 8.27 -42.22
N ARG A 149 21.98 8.69 -42.28
CA ARG A 149 20.91 8.24 -41.36
C ARG A 149 19.77 7.62 -42.17
N ASP A 150 19.28 6.47 -41.75
CA ASP A 150 18.18 5.71 -42.38
C ASP A 150 17.12 5.41 -41.31
N ILE A 151 16.22 6.37 -41.11
CA ILE A 151 15.38 6.45 -39.92
C ILE A 151 14.25 5.41 -39.96
N GLN A 152 14.19 4.53 -38.97
CA GLN A 152 13.12 3.55 -38.75
C GLN A 152 11.90 4.21 -38.07
N SER A 153 11.12 4.95 -38.85
CA SER A 153 9.96 5.72 -38.37
C SER A 153 8.83 4.86 -37.80
N ASP A 154 8.71 3.61 -38.25
CA ASP A 154 7.74 2.62 -37.78
C ASP A 154 8.01 2.12 -36.35
N LYS A 155 9.22 2.35 -35.83
CA LYS A 155 9.61 2.05 -34.45
C LYS A 155 9.73 3.32 -33.62
N LEU A 156 10.52 4.29 -34.09
CA LEU A 156 10.86 5.49 -33.33
C LEU A 156 9.65 6.38 -32.99
N PHE A 157 8.66 6.48 -33.88
CA PHE A 157 7.47 7.33 -33.68
C PHE A 157 6.21 6.52 -33.38
N LYS A 158 6.35 5.23 -33.03
CA LYS A 158 5.23 4.35 -32.71
C LYS A 158 4.73 4.62 -31.29
N LEU A 159 3.44 4.95 -31.19
CA LEU A 159 2.73 5.08 -29.92
C LEU A 159 2.31 3.70 -29.40
N GLY A 160 2.31 3.58 -28.07
CA GLY A 160 1.80 2.44 -27.34
C GLY A 160 0.27 2.44 -27.20
N PRO A 161 -0.30 1.47 -26.47
CA PRO A 161 -1.74 1.29 -26.30
C PRO A 161 -2.45 2.48 -25.65
N HIS A 162 -1.77 3.23 -24.78
CA HIS A 162 -2.35 4.36 -24.06
C HIS A 162 -2.36 5.66 -24.90
N GLY A 163 -1.70 5.65 -26.06
CA GLY A 163 -1.69 6.76 -27.02
C GLY A 163 -0.72 7.89 -26.68
N TRP A 164 0.03 7.79 -25.58
CA TRP A 164 1.08 8.72 -25.17
C TRP A 164 2.39 8.02 -24.78
N ASP A 165 2.30 6.74 -24.42
CA ASP A 165 3.42 5.86 -24.10
C ASP A 165 4.17 5.44 -25.38
N THR A 166 5.45 5.10 -25.23
CA THR A 166 6.32 4.63 -26.31
C THR A 166 7.18 3.48 -25.82
N TRP A 167 7.76 2.70 -26.73
CA TRP A 167 8.72 1.64 -26.35
C TRP A 167 9.89 2.21 -25.54
N LEU A 168 10.40 3.39 -25.93
CA LEU A 168 11.50 4.05 -25.23
C LEU A 168 11.10 4.52 -23.83
N PHE A 169 9.86 4.97 -23.65
CA PHE A 169 9.32 5.32 -22.34
C PHE A 169 9.31 4.10 -21.41
N GLU A 170 8.73 2.98 -21.85
CA GLU A 170 8.62 1.76 -21.04
C GLU A 170 9.99 1.20 -20.64
N GLN A 171 10.93 1.12 -21.58
CA GLN A 171 12.27 0.58 -21.30
C GLN A 171 13.10 1.52 -20.41
N ALA A 172 13.05 2.84 -20.65
CA ALA A 172 13.73 3.80 -19.80
C ALA A 172 13.15 3.82 -18.38
N LEU A 173 11.82 3.68 -18.25
CA LEU A 173 11.18 3.60 -16.94
C LEU A 173 11.57 2.32 -16.19
N LEU A 174 11.61 1.16 -16.87
CA LEU A 174 12.08 -0.10 -16.27
C LEU A 174 13.54 -0.02 -15.83
N ALA A 175 14.38 0.74 -16.53
CA ALA A 175 15.73 1.04 -16.08
C ALA A 175 15.70 1.90 -14.81
N LEU A 176 14.96 3.01 -14.81
CA LEU A 176 14.83 3.92 -13.66
C LEU A 176 14.24 3.25 -12.41
N GLU A 177 13.45 2.19 -12.60
CA GLU A 177 12.96 1.34 -11.51
C GLU A 177 14.10 0.69 -10.70
N GLN A 178 15.21 0.31 -11.33
CA GLN A 178 16.27 -0.46 -10.67
C GLN A 178 17.01 0.37 -9.61
N GLU A 179 17.19 -0.21 -8.42
CA GLU A 179 17.97 0.39 -7.32
C GLU A 179 19.47 0.10 -7.41
N ASP A 180 19.85 -1.08 -7.90
CA ASP A 180 21.26 -1.44 -8.11
C ASP A 180 21.77 -0.80 -9.41
N TYR A 181 22.95 -0.19 -9.33
CA TYR A 181 23.56 0.51 -10.47
C TYR A 181 23.81 -0.43 -11.67
N CYS A 182 24.23 -1.68 -11.45
CA CYS A 182 24.51 -2.60 -12.55
C CYS A 182 23.21 -3.12 -13.17
N ASP A 183 22.16 -3.35 -12.38
CA ASP A 183 20.84 -3.66 -12.94
C ASP A 183 20.29 -2.48 -13.77
N PHE A 184 20.45 -1.24 -13.28
CA PHE A 184 20.09 -0.03 -14.03
C PHE A 184 20.86 0.05 -15.36
N GLU A 185 22.18 -0.11 -15.31
CA GLU A 185 23.08 0.04 -16.46
C GLU A 185 22.73 -0.93 -17.60
N ILE A 186 22.45 -2.20 -17.29
CA ILE A 186 22.10 -3.20 -18.31
C ILE A 186 20.79 -2.86 -19.03
N GLN A 187 19.73 -2.50 -18.29
CA GLN A 187 18.46 -2.10 -18.90
C GLN A 187 18.64 -0.83 -19.73
N PHE A 188 19.44 0.10 -19.20
CA PHE A 188 19.64 1.40 -19.77
C PHE A 188 20.51 1.38 -21.05
N GLU A 189 21.58 0.58 -21.09
CA GLU A 189 22.44 0.42 -22.27
C GLU A 189 21.65 -0.15 -23.46
N ILE A 190 20.79 -1.14 -23.22
CA ILE A 190 19.95 -1.71 -24.27
C ILE A 190 18.90 -0.71 -24.76
N THR A 191 18.33 0.08 -23.85
CA THR A 191 17.41 1.18 -24.22
C THR A 191 18.12 2.22 -25.09
N HIS A 192 19.35 2.60 -24.73
CA HIS A 192 20.22 3.49 -25.50
C HIS A 192 20.47 2.97 -26.93
N ASN A 193 20.75 1.67 -27.07
CA ASN A 193 21.07 1.06 -28.36
C ASN A 193 19.93 1.19 -29.39
N ALA A 194 18.69 1.32 -28.94
CA ALA A 194 17.55 1.48 -29.83
C ALA A 194 17.66 2.74 -30.70
N ILE A 195 18.12 3.87 -30.13
CA ILE A 195 18.28 5.12 -30.90
C ILE A 195 19.39 4.98 -31.94
N HIS A 196 20.50 4.33 -31.59
CA HIS A 196 21.56 4.01 -32.55
C HIS A 196 21.01 3.24 -33.75
N SER A 197 20.28 2.17 -33.48
CA SER A 197 19.69 1.32 -34.52
C SER A 197 18.62 2.03 -35.33
N TRP A 198 17.72 2.78 -34.70
CA TRP A 198 16.57 3.38 -35.36
C TRP A 198 16.91 4.65 -36.13
N VAL A 199 17.95 5.40 -35.73
CA VAL A 199 18.41 6.59 -36.49
C VAL A 199 19.40 6.18 -37.58
N GLY A 200 20.31 5.24 -37.30
CA GLY A 200 21.31 4.81 -38.28
C GLY A 200 20.78 3.84 -39.35
N GLY A 201 19.82 2.99 -38.99
CA GLY A 201 19.16 2.06 -39.89
C GLY A 201 20.12 1.07 -40.56
N SER A 202 19.95 0.88 -41.87
CA SER A 202 20.68 -0.12 -42.66
C SER A 202 22.05 0.36 -43.18
N LYS A 203 22.42 1.62 -42.90
CA LYS A 203 23.59 2.28 -43.48
C LYS A 203 24.87 1.91 -42.73
N GLU A 204 25.95 1.68 -43.50
CA GLU A 204 27.26 1.33 -42.95
C GLU A 204 27.89 2.48 -42.15
N HIS A 205 28.02 3.66 -42.76
CA HIS A 205 28.56 4.86 -42.11
C HIS A 205 27.46 5.61 -41.33
N SER A 206 26.92 5.00 -40.28
CA SER A 206 25.77 5.54 -39.53
C SER A 206 25.88 5.34 -38.01
N LEU A 207 24.92 5.91 -37.27
CA LEU A 207 24.79 5.67 -35.82
C LEU A 207 24.59 4.19 -35.48
N ALA A 208 24.06 3.38 -36.38
CA ALA A 208 23.75 1.99 -36.10
C ALA A 208 25.01 1.12 -36.06
N HIS A 209 26.14 1.61 -36.58
CA HIS A 209 27.39 0.89 -36.64
C HIS A 209 28.42 1.46 -35.67
N LEU A 210 28.94 0.62 -34.76
CA LEU A 210 29.85 1.05 -33.69
C LEU A 210 31.03 1.89 -34.20
N HIS A 211 31.60 1.52 -35.35
CA HIS A 211 32.79 2.17 -35.92
C HIS A 211 32.55 3.64 -36.25
N TYR A 212 31.38 3.95 -36.82
CA TYR A 212 31.13 5.25 -37.44
C TYR A 212 30.18 6.13 -36.63
N ALA A 213 29.51 5.58 -35.62
CA ALA A 213 28.48 6.28 -34.87
C ALA A 213 28.94 7.63 -34.30
N SER A 214 30.18 7.72 -33.80
CA SER A 214 30.73 8.96 -33.22
C SER A 214 31.02 10.06 -34.22
N TYR A 215 31.09 9.75 -35.52
CA TYR A 215 31.26 10.75 -36.57
C TYR A 215 29.95 11.46 -36.91
N ASP A 216 28.80 10.93 -36.48
CA ASP A 216 27.54 11.61 -36.70
C ASP A 216 27.24 12.54 -35.51
N PRO A 217 27.06 13.86 -35.71
CA PRO A 217 26.79 14.81 -34.62
C PRO A 217 25.55 14.50 -33.78
N ALA A 218 24.57 13.75 -34.30
CA ALA A 218 23.42 13.29 -33.53
C ALA A 218 23.82 12.36 -32.36
N PHE A 219 24.98 11.68 -32.46
CA PHE A 219 25.55 10.88 -31.38
C PHE A 219 25.63 11.69 -30.09
N PHE A 220 26.18 12.90 -30.14
CA PHE A 220 26.42 13.70 -28.94
C PHE A 220 25.12 14.22 -28.30
N ILE A 221 24.11 14.51 -29.12
CA ILE A 221 22.78 14.93 -28.64
C ILE A 221 22.05 13.75 -27.99
N HIS A 222 22.13 12.56 -28.61
CA HIS A 222 21.59 11.34 -28.03
C HIS A 222 22.24 11.04 -26.67
N HIS A 223 23.57 11.11 -26.60
CA HIS A 223 24.33 10.82 -25.38
C HIS A 223 24.17 11.90 -24.31
N SER A 224 23.89 13.14 -24.69
CA SER A 224 23.51 14.19 -23.72
C SER A 224 22.21 13.83 -23.00
N ASN A 225 21.24 13.23 -23.71
CA ASN A 225 20.01 12.72 -23.09
C ASN A 225 20.24 11.43 -22.29
N THR A 226 21.12 10.54 -22.74
CA THR A 226 21.40 9.31 -21.99
C THR A 226 22.08 9.65 -20.66
N ASP A 227 23.01 10.59 -20.69
CA ASP A 227 23.63 11.15 -19.50
C ASP A 227 22.63 11.91 -18.59
N ARG A 228 21.62 12.55 -19.18
CA ARG A 228 20.52 13.19 -18.44
C ARG A 228 19.68 12.16 -17.70
N LEU A 229 19.31 11.06 -18.35
CA LEU A 229 18.53 9.98 -17.72
C LEU A 229 19.34 9.32 -16.60
N TRP A 230 20.66 9.18 -16.74
CA TRP A 230 21.51 8.76 -15.65
C TRP A 230 21.52 9.79 -14.49
N ALA A 231 21.57 11.09 -14.77
CA ALA A 231 21.44 12.12 -13.72
C ALA A 231 20.06 12.09 -13.04
N ILE A 232 18.97 11.75 -13.76
CA ILE A 232 17.64 11.52 -13.19
C ILE A 232 17.67 10.30 -12.26
N TRP A 233 18.29 9.19 -12.68
CA TRP A 233 18.48 8.02 -11.82
C TRP A 233 19.26 8.36 -10.55
N GLN A 234 20.35 9.13 -10.66
CA GLN A 234 21.10 9.61 -9.50
C GLN A 234 20.22 10.46 -8.55
N ALA A 235 19.39 11.35 -9.08
CA ALA A 235 18.45 12.13 -8.27
C ALA A 235 17.40 11.24 -7.58
N LEU A 236 16.93 10.19 -8.27
CA LEU A 236 16.00 9.19 -7.74
C LEU A 236 16.63 8.36 -6.62
N GLN A 237 17.88 7.89 -6.79
CA GLN A 237 18.62 7.20 -5.72
C GLN A 237 18.77 8.07 -4.47
N LYS A 238 19.06 9.36 -4.66
CA LYS A 238 19.12 10.32 -3.55
C LYS A 238 17.76 10.46 -2.85
N HIS A 239 16.66 10.44 -3.60
CA HIS A 239 15.30 10.48 -3.04
C HIS A 239 14.98 9.21 -2.22
N ARG A 240 15.40 8.04 -2.72
CA ARG A 240 15.29 6.73 -2.05
C ARG A 240 16.20 6.56 -0.83
N GLY A 241 17.10 7.52 -0.56
CA GLY A 241 18.03 7.49 0.57
C GLY A 241 19.38 6.82 0.30
N TYR A 242 19.67 6.46 -0.95
CA TYR A 242 20.96 5.92 -1.37
C TYR A 242 21.96 7.04 -1.72
N ASN A 243 23.26 6.71 -1.72
CA ASN A 243 24.31 7.62 -2.17
C ASN A 243 24.35 7.64 -3.70
N PRO A 244 24.02 8.78 -4.36
CA PRO A 244 23.97 8.86 -5.82
C PRO A 244 25.35 8.85 -6.50
N ASN A 245 26.43 8.95 -5.71
CA ASN A 245 27.79 9.06 -6.18
C ASN A 245 28.63 7.80 -5.97
N GLU A 246 28.00 6.68 -5.62
CA GLU A 246 28.67 5.40 -5.40
C GLU A 246 27.97 4.29 -6.18
N ALA A 247 28.77 3.33 -6.67
CA ALA A 247 28.27 2.07 -7.19
C ALA A 247 28.68 0.95 -6.22
N ASN A 248 27.72 0.14 -5.79
CA ASN A 248 27.96 -1.01 -4.91
C ASN A 248 28.38 -2.28 -5.69
N CYS A 249 28.43 -2.19 -7.02
CA CYS A 249 28.79 -3.27 -7.93
C CYS A 249 29.98 -2.88 -8.81
N ALA A 250 30.66 -3.87 -9.39
CA ALA A 250 31.77 -3.67 -10.33
C ALA A 250 32.91 -2.73 -9.85
N LEU A 251 33.18 -2.71 -8.54
CA LEU A 251 34.17 -1.84 -7.90
C LEU A 251 35.59 -1.97 -8.48
N GLU A 252 35.93 -3.13 -9.03
CA GLU A 252 37.22 -3.36 -9.71
C GLU A 252 37.32 -2.51 -10.98
N HIS A 253 36.28 -2.55 -11.83
CA HIS A 253 36.22 -1.75 -13.06
C HIS A 253 36.17 -0.25 -12.76
N MET A 254 35.52 0.16 -11.68
CA MET A 254 35.41 1.57 -11.28
C MET A 254 36.75 2.25 -10.95
N ARG A 255 37.80 1.46 -10.71
CA ARG A 255 39.17 1.94 -10.43
C ARG A 255 40.04 2.00 -11.67
N ASP A 256 39.69 1.31 -12.75
CA ASP A 256 40.51 1.29 -13.96
C ASP A 256 40.30 2.57 -14.77
N SER A 257 41.39 3.27 -15.11
CA SER A 257 41.29 4.51 -15.88
C SER A 257 40.74 4.25 -17.29
N LEU A 258 39.75 5.05 -17.66
CA LEU A 258 39.08 5.04 -18.94
C LEU A 258 40.02 5.57 -20.03
N LYS A 259 40.08 4.84 -21.14
CA LYS A 259 40.93 5.16 -22.31
C LYS A 259 40.03 5.66 -23.44
N PRO A 260 40.48 6.59 -24.28
CA PRO A 260 41.83 7.18 -24.30
C PRO A 260 41.99 8.41 -23.39
N PHE A 261 41.01 8.75 -22.55
CA PHE A 261 41.06 9.92 -21.66
C PHE A 261 42.32 9.96 -20.78
N SER A 262 42.75 8.78 -20.30
CA SER A 262 43.98 8.60 -19.50
C SER A 262 45.31 8.69 -20.27
N PHE A 263 45.32 8.76 -21.60
CA PHE A 263 46.57 8.80 -22.38
C PHE A 263 47.31 10.15 -22.30
N GLY A 264 46.63 11.23 -21.90
CA GLY A 264 47.19 12.58 -21.86
C GLY A 264 47.74 13.06 -23.21
N PRO A 265 48.51 14.17 -23.23
CA PRO A 265 49.10 14.69 -24.47
C PRO A 265 50.11 13.69 -25.09
N PRO A 266 50.14 13.54 -26.43
CA PRO A 266 49.51 14.39 -27.43
C PRO A 266 48.08 13.98 -27.83
N TYR A 267 47.52 12.90 -27.28
CA TYR A 267 46.25 12.31 -27.74
C TYR A 267 45.03 12.94 -27.07
N ASN A 268 45.09 13.17 -25.76
CA ASN A 268 44.08 13.93 -25.01
C ASN A 268 44.71 15.23 -24.50
N LEU A 269 44.26 16.37 -25.03
CA LEU A 269 44.70 17.69 -24.57
C LEU A 269 43.85 18.24 -23.43
N ASN A 270 42.71 17.59 -23.12
CA ASN A 270 41.81 18.02 -22.08
C ASN A 270 42.24 17.49 -20.71
N LYS A 271 42.79 18.40 -19.89
CA LYS A 271 43.26 18.09 -18.53
C LYS A 271 42.14 17.64 -17.59
N LEU A 272 40.89 18.03 -17.85
CA LEU A 272 39.75 17.70 -17.00
C LEU A 272 39.41 16.22 -17.13
N THR A 273 39.25 15.74 -18.38
CA THR A 273 38.94 14.34 -18.67
C THR A 273 40.13 13.42 -18.38
N GLU A 274 41.37 13.91 -18.49
CA GLU A 274 42.57 13.19 -18.04
C GLU A 274 42.56 12.98 -16.52
N LYS A 275 42.32 14.05 -15.75
CA LYS A 275 42.31 14.03 -14.28
C LYS A 275 41.21 13.11 -13.72
N TYR A 276 40.02 13.18 -14.28
CA TYR A 276 38.84 12.43 -13.84
C TYR A 276 38.56 11.20 -14.72
N SER A 277 39.63 10.58 -15.24
CA SER A 277 39.53 9.39 -16.09
C SER A 277 39.14 8.12 -15.33
N HIS A 278 39.12 8.14 -13.99
CA HIS A 278 38.60 7.02 -13.20
C HIS A 278 37.06 7.06 -13.17
N PRO A 279 36.37 5.93 -13.48
CA PRO A 279 34.90 5.90 -13.53
C PRO A 279 34.22 6.38 -12.25
N GLN A 280 34.77 6.03 -11.08
CA GLN A 280 34.26 6.48 -9.77
C GLN A 280 34.18 8.01 -9.64
N ASP A 281 35.06 8.76 -10.31
CA ASP A 281 35.05 10.21 -10.23
C ASP A 281 33.94 10.82 -11.10
N THR A 282 33.42 10.07 -12.07
CA THR A 282 32.46 10.61 -13.05
C THR A 282 31.03 10.74 -12.51
N PHE A 283 30.73 10.12 -11.38
CA PHE A 283 29.40 10.22 -10.75
C PHE A 283 29.08 11.66 -10.32
N ALA A 284 30.07 12.36 -9.75
CA ALA A 284 29.92 13.73 -9.24
C ALA A 284 30.02 14.78 -10.37
N TYR A 285 29.11 14.69 -11.34
CA TYR A 285 29.20 15.45 -12.59
C TYR A 285 29.18 16.98 -12.42
N GLN A 286 28.42 17.50 -11.45
CA GLN A 286 28.38 18.93 -11.17
C GLN A 286 29.70 19.45 -10.57
N GLU A 287 30.26 18.70 -9.62
CA GLU A 287 31.47 19.08 -8.90
C GLU A 287 32.72 18.96 -9.77
N HIS A 288 32.80 17.90 -10.59
CA HIS A 288 33.99 17.61 -11.39
C HIS A 288 33.95 18.19 -12.80
N PHE A 289 32.79 18.25 -13.45
CA PHE A 289 32.67 18.67 -14.86
C PHE A 289 31.95 20.01 -15.06
N HIS A 290 31.37 20.58 -14.00
CA HIS A 290 30.77 21.92 -14.01
C HIS A 290 29.68 22.12 -15.09
N TYR A 291 28.88 21.09 -15.36
CA TYR A 291 27.64 21.20 -16.14
C TYR A 291 26.42 20.81 -15.31
N GLN A 292 25.26 21.27 -15.76
CA GLN A 292 23.95 20.90 -15.21
C GLN A 292 22.92 20.80 -16.33
N TYR A 293 21.81 20.13 -16.04
CA TYR A 293 20.63 20.11 -16.90
C TYR A 293 19.68 21.24 -16.50
N ASP A 294 18.95 21.77 -17.47
CA ASP A 294 17.85 22.71 -17.22
C ASP A 294 16.72 22.07 -16.41
N ASN A 295 16.45 20.78 -16.61
CA ASN A 295 15.46 20.03 -15.83
C ASN A 295 15.81 18.52 -15.69
N LEU A 296 15.54 17.97 -14.50
CA LEU A 296 15.61 16.54 -14.18
C LEU A 296 14.20 16.00 -13.92
N GLU A 297 13.38 16.01 -14.98
CA GLU A 297 12.04 15.39 -14.98
C GLU A 297 12.01 14.22 -15.97
N PHE A 298 11.17 13.22 -15.73
CA PHE A 298 10.91 12.13 -16.67
C PHE A 298 9.49 12.27 -17.23
N VAL A 299 9.37 12.65 -18.51
CA VAL A 299 8.08 12.85 -19.21
C VAL A 299 7.11 13.75 -18.42
N GLY A 300 7.62 14.83 -17.82
CA GLY A 300 6.84 15.78 -17.02
C GLY A 300 6.67 15.42 -15.54
N MET A 301 7.12 14.22 -15.12
CA MET A 301 7.15 13.83 -13.71
C MET A 301 8.42 14.32 -13.04
N ASN A 302 8.28 15.01 -11.91
CA ASN A 302 9.41 15.29 -11.01
C ASN A 302 9.86 14.01 -10.30
N ILE A 303 10.98 14.06 -9.57
CA ILE A 303 11.56 12.86 -8.93
C ILE A 303 10.59 12.16 -7.95
N PRO A 304 9.90 12.87 -7.03
CA PRO A 304 8.92 12.21 -6.16
C PRO A 304 7.75 11.57 -6.91
N ALA A 305 7.18 12.26 -7.91
CA ALA A 305 6.08 11.73 -8.71
C ALA A 305 6.51 10.51 -9.54
N LEU A 306 7.74 10.54 -10.07
CA LEU A 306 8.32 9.40 -10.77
C LEU A 306 8.50 8.21 -9.83
N ASP A 307 8.98 8.42 -8.60
CA ASP A 307 9.14 7.32 -7.65
C ASP A 307 7.79 6.74 -7.24
N ALA A 308 6.78 7.59 -6.98
CA ALA A 308 5.41 7.14 -6.71
C ALA A 308 4.84 6.32 -7.87
N PHE A 309 5.01 6.78 -9.11
CA PHE A 309 4.58 6.04 -10.31
C PHE A 309 5.29 4.69 -10.47
N ILE A 310 6.57 4.60 -10.10
CA ILE A 310 7.31 3.33 -10.08
C ILE A 310 6.75 2.39 -9.01
N HIS A 311 6.43 2.90 -7.81
CA HIS A 311 5.84 2.08 -6.74
C HIS A 311 4.46 1.56 -7.14
N GLU A 312 3.58 2.40 -7.69
CA GLU A 312 2.26 1.99 -8.23
C GLU A 312 2.40 0.82 -9.22
N ARG A 313 3.38 0.90 -10.14
CA ARG A 313 3.66 -0.20 -11.07
C ARG A 313 4.20 -1.46 -10.38
N GLN A 314 4.89 -1.33 -9.26
CA GLN A 314 5.39 -2.45 -8.46
C GLN A 314 4.28 -3.12 -7.64
N GLU A 315 3.12 -2.51 -7.45
CA GLU A 315 1.99 -3.10 -6.71
C GLU A 315 1.29 -4.24 -7.46
N HIS A 316 1.48 -4.30 -8.78
CA HIS A 316 0.90 -5.34 -9.63
C HIS A 316 1.90 -6.47 -9.94
N ASP A 317 1.36 -7.68 -10.11
CA ASP A 317 2.11 -8.84 -10.58
C ASP A 317 2.64 -8.60 -11.99
N ARG A 318 3.93 -8.88 -12.22
CA ARG A 318 4.57 -8.70 -13.53
C ARG A 318 5.39 -9.91 -13.94
N VAL A 319 5.44 -10.15 -15.24
CA VAL A 319 6.18 -11.24 -15.87
C VAL A 319 7.22 -10.67 -16.83
N PHE A 320 8.47 -11.09 -16.68
CA PHE A 320 9.57 -10.64 -17.52
C PHE A 320 10.23 -11.80 -18.26
N ALA A 321 10.61 -11.56 -19.51
CA ALA A 321 11.58 -12.36 -20.25
C ALA A 321 13.00 -11.87 -19.92
N GLY A 322 13.85 -12.76 -19.39
CA GLY A 322 15.23 -12.50 -19.03
C GLY A 322 16.21 -13.01 -20.08
N PHE A 323 17.02 -12.12 -20.66
CA PHE A 323 18.02 -12.44 -21.69
C PHE A 323 19.44 -12.25 -21.15
N LEU A 324 20.30 -13.26 -21.31
CA LEU A 324 21.73 -13.14 -21.02
C LEU A 324 22.48 -12.78 -22.31
N LEU A 325 22.96 -11.55 -22.41
CA LEU A 325 23.55 -11.02 -23.65
C LEU A 325 25.08 -11.02 -23.60
N HIS A 326 25.68 -11.19 -24.77
CA HIS A 326 27.11 -11.04 -25.01
C HIS A 326 27.35 -10.39 -26.38
N GLY A 327 28.57 -9.88 -26.60
CA GLY A 327 28.90 -9.18 -27.83
C GLY A 327 28.78 -10.06 -29.09
N PHE A 328 27.98 -9.61 -30.06
CA PHE A 328 27.77 -10.31 -31.34
C PHE A 328 28.84 -10.00 -32.39
N GLY A 329 29.68 -8.97 -32.18
CA GLY A 329 30.70 -8.50 -33.13
C GLY A 329 30.15 -7.73 -34.33
N THR A 330 28.84 -7.51 -34.38
CA THR A 330 28.12 -6.64 -35.32
C THR A 330 26.85 -6.16 -34.64
N SER A 331 26.34 -4.98 -34.99
CA SER A 331 25.03 -4.58 -34.48
C SER A 331 23.92 -5.48 -35.04
N ALA A 332 22.95 -5.80 -34.19
CA ALA A 332 21.81 -6.64 -34.54
C ALA A 332 20.54 -6.23 -33.80
N THR A 333 19.40 -6.46 -34.45
CA THR A 333 18.07 -6.44 -33.82
C THR A 333 17.69 -7.86 -33.42
N VAL A 334 17.16 -8.01 -32.22
CA VAL A 334 16.65 -9.26 -31.67
C VAL A 334 15.15 -9.12 -31.56
N ASP A 335 14.41 -9.89 -32.36
CA ASP A 335 12.96 -10.02 -32.28
C ASP A 335 12.64 -11.36 -31.60
N PHE A 336 11.68 -11.42 -30.68
CA PHE A 336 11.27 -12.68 -30.07
C PHE A 336 9.75 -12.86 -30.04
N THR A 337 9.31 -14.09 -30.24
CA THR A 337 7.91 -14.50 -30.23
C THR A 337 7.64 -15.49 -29.10
N ILE A 338 6.43 -15.44 -28.56
CA ILE A 338 5.97 -16.32 -27.49
C ILE A 338 4.97 -17.29 -28.13
N CYS A 339 5.22 -18.59 -27.97
CA CYS A 339 4.36 -19.64 -28.51
C CYS A 339 3.77 -20.47 -27.38
N ASP A 340 2.45 -20.60 -27.38
CA ASP A 340 1.73 -21.43 -26.40
C ASP A 340 1.91 -22.94 -26.65
N ALA A 341 1.38 -23.77 -25.75
CA ALA A 341 1.36 -25.23 -25.89
C ALA A 341 0.67 -25.73 -27.19
N PHE A 342 -0.19 -24.93 -27.81
CA PHE A 342 -0.86 -25.24 -29.08
C PHE A 342 -0.08 -24.76 -30.31
N LYS A 343 1.13 -24.21 -30.10
CA LYS A 343 2.01 -23.62 -31.13
C LYS A 343 1.41 -22.40 -31.82
N GLN A 344 0.48 -21.72 -31.18
CA GLN A 344 0.05 -20.41 -31.61
C GLN A 344 1.05 -19.39 -31.07
N CYS A 345 1.73 -18.70 -31.98
CA CYS A 345 2.77 -17.73 -31.65
C CYS A 345 2.25 -16.31 -31.83
N PHE A 346 2.64 -15.43 -30.92
CA PHE A 346 2.39 -13.99 -30.98
C PHE A 346 3.70 -13.23 -30.70
N ASP A 347 3.69 -11.94 -31.03
CA ASP A 347 4.86 -11.08 -30.87
C ASP A 347 5.12 -10.84 -29.39
N GLY A 348 6.32 -11.17 -28.91
CA GLY A 348 6.72 -10.92 -27.54
C GLY A 348 7.33 -9.54 -27.37
N GLY A 349 8.23 -9.18 -28.28
CA GLY A 349 8.90 -7.89 -28.29
C GLY A 349 10.22 -7.93 -29.06
N TYR A 350 10.97 -6.84 -28.95
CA TYR A 350 12.26 -6.72 -29.61
C TYR A 350 13.18 -5.76 -28.86
N PHE A 351 14.49 -5.92 -29.07
CA PHE A 351 15.52 -5.01 -28.60
C PHE A 351 16.71 -5.03 -29.55
N THR A 352 17.68 -4.14 -29.36
CA THR A 352 18.83 -3.99 -30.26
C THR A 352 20.14 -3.98 -29.49
N VAL A 353 21.17 -4.56 -30.10
CA VAL A 353 22.54 -4.56 -29.59
C VAL A 353 23.42 -3.84 -30.60
N LEU A 354 24.15 -2.81 -30.14
CA LEU A 354 25.14 -2.10 -30.94
C LEU A 354 26.46 -2.87 -30.88
N GLY A 355 27.14 -3.03 -32.02
CA GLY A 355 28.42 -3.74 -32.05
C GLY A 355 29.20 -3.53 -33.33
N GLY A 356 30.43 -4.04 -33.36
CA GLY A 356 31.28 -3.96 -34.54
C GLY A 356 32.53 -4.83 -34.46
N SER A 357 33.21 -5.04 -35.58
CA SER A 357 34.31 -6.01 -35.65
C SER A 357 35.58 -5.64 -34.86
N GLN A 358 35.65 -4.42 -34.34
CA GLN A 358 36.76 -3.90 -33.51
C GLN A 358 36.34 -3.74 -32.03
N GLU A 359 35.13 -4.16 -31.68
CA GLU A 359 34.60 -4.10 -30.33
C GLU A 359 35.40 -4.98 -29.37
N LEU A 360 35.51 -4.55 -28.12
CA LEU A 360 36.07 -5.39 -27.07
C LEU A 360 35.06 -6.50 -26.74
N PRO A 361 35.49 -7.77 -26.58
CA PRO A 361 34.57 -8.82 -26.14
C PRO A 361 33.97 -8.48 -24.78
N TRP A 362 32.65 -8.57 -24.68
CA TRP A 362 31.89 -8.30 -23.46
C TRP A 362 30.77 -9.32 -23.28
N GLN A 363 30.32 -9.45 -22.04
CA GLN A 363 29.17 -10.25 -21.64
C GLN A 363 28.59 -9.62 -20.38
N PHE A 364 27.27 -9.44 -20.33
CA PHE A 364 26.62 -9.01 -19.11
C PHE A 364 26.71 -10.10 -18.04
N ASP A 365 26.94 -9.68 -16.80
CA ASP A 365 26.93 -10.56 -15.63
C ASP A 365 25.52 -10.90 -15.15
N ARG A 366 24.50 -10.17 -15.65
CA ARG A 366 23.08 -10.32 -15.27
C ARG A 366 22.16 -10.34 -16.48
N LEU A 367 20.88 -10.60 -16.21
CA LEU A 367 19.83 -10.67 -17.22
C LEU A 367 19.31 -9.27 -17.57
N TYR A 368 19.26 -8.97 -18.87
CA TYR A 368 18.39 -7.94 -19.40
C TYR A 368 16.92 -8.41 -19.28
N LYS A 369 16.03 -7.57 -18.74
CA LYS A 369 14.65 -7.96 -18.43
C LYS A 369 13.73 -7.22 -19.38
N TYR A 370 12.81 -7.93 -20.01
CA TYR A 370 11.80 -7.35 -20.88
C TYR A 370 10.41 -7.70 -20.35
N ASP A 371 9.58 -6.69 -20.08
CA ASP A 371 8.22 -6.91 -19.57
C ASP A 371 7.33 -7.53 -20.66
N ILE A 372 6.78 -8.71 -20.37
CA ILE A 372 5.88 -9.47 -21.25
C ILE A 372 4.47 -9.63 -20.65
N THR A 373 4.18 -8.90 -19.56
CA THR A 373 2.92 -9.04 -18.80
C THR A 373 1.70 -8.81 -19.70
N HIS A 374 1.67 -7.67 -20.41
CA HIS A 374 0.56 -7.32 -21.30
C HIS A 374 0.37 -8.34 -22.42
N GLN A 375 1.47 -8.85 -23.01
CA GLN A 375 1.44 -9.84 -24.08
C GLN A 375 0.84 -11.16 -23.59
N LEU A 376 1.14 -11.58 -22.35
CA LEU A 376 0.55 -12.78 -21.76
C LEU A 376 -0.93 -12.56 -21.39
N GLU A 377 -1.28 -11.40 -20.82
CA GLU A 377 -2.66 -11.07 -20.44
C GLU A 377 -3.61 -10.97 -21.64
N GLU A 378 -3.19 -10.27 -22.71
CA GLU A 378 -3.97 -10.14 -23.94
C GLU A 378 -4.29 -11.51 -24.56
N HIS A 379 -3.35 -12.45 -24.45
CA HIS A 379 -3.48 -13.81 -24.94
C HIS A 379 -4.03 -14.81 -23.91
N LYS A 380 -4.36 -14.35 -22.69
CA LYS A 380 -4.91 -15.15 -21.58
C LYS A 380 -4.02 -16.33 -21.17
N ILE A 381 -2.71 -16.13 -21.22
CA ILE A 381 -1.69 -17.09 -20.80
C ILE A 381 -1.22 -16.69 -19.41
N ARG A 382 -1.20 -17.63 -18.46
CA ARG A 382 -0.66 -17.39 -17.13
C ARG A 382 0.86 -17.56 -17.14
N TYR A 383 1.53 -16.96 -16.16
CA TYR A 383 2.98 -17.10 -16.01
C TYR A 383 3.45 -18.55 -15.77
N ASP A 384 2.57 -19.41 -15.25
CA ASP A 384 2.81 -20.82 -14.95
C ASP A 384 2.29 -21.79 -16.02
N ASP A 385 1.72 -21.28 -17.12
CA ASP A 385 1.34 -22.09 -18.28
C ASP A 385 2.57 -22.50 -19.11
N ASP A 386 2.42 -23.52 -19.94
CA ASP A 386 3.49 -24.02 -20.82
C ASP A 386 3.59 -23.16 -22.10
N TYR A 387 4.68 -22.41 -22.23
CA TYR A 387 5.00 -21.61 -23.42
C TYR A 387 6.52 -21.53 -23.66
N HIS A 388 6.90 -21.26 -24.90
CA HIS A 388 8.30 -21.21 -25.34
C HIS A 388 8.63 -19.94 -26.11
N PHE A 389 9.88 -19.50 -26.02
CA PHE A 389 10.39 -18.35 -26.77
C PHE A 389 11.07 -18.78 -28.07
N HIS A 390 10.76 -18.09 -29.15
CA HIS A 390 11.50 -18.17 -30.40
C HIS A 390 12.17 -16.84 -30.71
N VAL A 391 13.51 -16.85 -30.70
CA VAL A 391 14.35 -15.65 -30.88
C VAL A 391 14.92 -15.62 -32.31
N HIS A 392 14.76 -14.48 -32.96
CA HIS A 392 15.28 -14.18 -34.30
C HIS A 392 16.26 -13.00 -34.22
N ILE A 393 17.48 -13.21 -34.67
CA ILE A 393 18.54 -12.20 -34.62
C ILE A 393 18.87 -11.76 -36.04
N LYS A 394 18.76 -10.46 -36.33
CA LYS A 394 19.03 -9.88 -37.65
C LYS A 394 20.14 -8.84 -37.55
N ALA A 395 21.20 -9.01 -38.33
CA ALA A 395 22.24 -7.99 -38.47
C ALA A 395 21.71 -6.75 -39.22
N LEU A 396 22.42 -5.61 -39.15
CA LEU A 396 22.05 -4.36 -39.83
C LEU A 396 21.79 -4.52 -41.34
N ASN A 397 22.54 -5.42 -41.99
CA ASN A 397 22.40 -5.69 -43.42
C ASN A 397 21.19 -6.59 -43.76
N GLY A 398 20.37 -6.95 -42.77
CA GLY A 398 19.20 -7.82 -42.90
C GLY A 398 19.51 -9.33 -42.88
N THR A 399 20.78 -9.72 -42.68
CA THR A 399 21.15 -11.15 -42.60
C THR A 399 20.73 -11.75 -41.26
N GLU A 400 20.05 -12.88 -41.30
CA GLU A 400 19.69 -13.63 -40.09
C GLU A 400 20.93 -14.32 -39.51
N LEU A 401 21.19 -14.08 -38.23
CA LEU A 401 22.29 -14.68 -37.46
C LEU A 401 21.81 -15.95 -36.74
N ASP A 402 22.75 -16.78 -36.28
CA ASP A 402 22.41 -17.98 -35.52
C ASP A 402 21.73 -17.59 -34.21
N SER A 403 20.52 -18.11 -33.97
CA SER A 403 19.76 -17.84 -32.75
C SER A 403 20.48 -18.32 -31.49
N LYS A 404 21.43 -19.26 -31.60
CA LYS A 404 22.28 -19.72 -30.50
C LYS A 404 23.26 -18.68 -29.98
N LEU A 405 23.38 -17.53 -30.64
CA LEU A 405 24.09 -16.36 -30.09
C LEU A 405 23.40 -15.80 -28.85
N ILE A 406 22.17 -16.18 -28.54
CA ILE A 406 21.53 -15.84 -27.27
C ILE A 406 21.06 -17.16 -26.65
N PRO A 407 21.45 -17.47 -25.39
CA PRO A 407 20.87 -18.59 -24.66
C PRO A 407 19.34 -18.47 -24.56
N GLU A 408 18.65 -19.59 -24.34
CA GLU A 408 17.20 -19.57 -24.19
C GLU A 408 16.77 -18.61 -23.06
N PRO A 409 15.82 -17.69 -23.30
CA PRO A 409 15.39 -16.72 -22.29
C PRO A 409 14.74 -17.39 -21.08
N SER A 410 14.94 -16.79 -19.91
CA SER A 410 14.25 -17.21 -18.67
C SER A 410 12.95 -16.43 -18.48
N VAL A 411 11.97 -17.02 -17.79
CA VAL A 411 10.78 -16.31 -17.32
C VAL A 411 10.97 -15.93 -15.86
N LEU A 412 10.69 -14.67 -15.53
CA LEU A 412 10.75 -14.14 -14.18
C LEU A 412 9.36 -13.63 -13.80
N PHE A 413 8.73 -14.25 -12.80
CA PHE A 413 7.54 -13.72 -12.17
C PHE A 413 7.94 -12.87 -10.96
N VAL A 414 7.55 -11.60 -10.97
CA VAL A 414 7.76 -10.66 -9.87
C VAL A 414 6.39 -10.35 -9.28
N PRO A 415 6.10 -10.82 -8.05
CA PRO A 415 4.83 -10.54 -7.40
C PRO A 415 4.73 -9.05 -7.05
N GLY A 416 3.50 -8.54 -7.02
CA GLY A 416 3.20 -7.19 -6.56
C GLY A 416 3.72 -6.94 -5.13
N LYS A 417 4.44 -5.84 -4.93
CA LYS A 417 4.87 -5.37 -3.62
C LYS A 417 3.77 -4.49 -3.03
N GLN A 418 3.25 -4.89 -1.88
CA GLN A 418 2.31 -4.08 -1.11
C GLN A 418 3.10 -3.20 -0.14
N ASP A 419 3.56 -2.04 -0.60
CA ASP A 419 4.10 -1.01 0.29
C ASP A 419 3.00 0.00 0.63
N ALA A 420 2.88 0.34 1.91
CA ALA A 420 1.90 1.28 2.44
C ALA A 420 2.29 2.74 2.14
N LEU A 421 2.57 3.05 0.86
CA LEU A 421 2.82 4.41 0.41
C LEU A 421 1.49 5.05 0.00
N HIS A 422 1.22 6.23 0.57
CA HIS A 422 0.03 7.02 0.27
C HIS A 422 -0.06 7.27 -1.24
N VAL A 423 -1.02 6.62 -1.91
CA VAL A 423 -1.49 7.04 -3.23
C VAL A 423 -1.87 8.52 -3.11
N GLU A 424 -1.19 9.40 -3.86
CA GLU A 424 -1.58 10.81 -3.99
C GLU A 424 -2.90 10.90 -4.76
N VAL A 425 -3.99 10.53 -4.10
CA VAL A 425 -5.33 10.70 -4.61
C VAL A 425 -5.65 12.20 -4.58
N THR A 426 -6.17 12.72 -5.69
CA THR A 426 -6.58 14.13 -5.78
C THR A 426 -7.53 14.48 -4.63
N ASP A 427 -7.36 15.64 -4.00
CA ASP A 427 -8.15 16.08 -2.83
C ASP A 427 -9.67 15.88 -2.99
N ASN A 428 -10.19 16.02 -4.22
CA ASN A 428 -11.61 15.86 -4.53
C ASN A 428 -12.13 14.42 -4.33
N ASN A 429 -11.27 13.41 -4.27
CA ASN A 429 -11.64 12.02 -4.09
C ASN A 429 -11.37 11.52 -2.65
N VAL A 430 -11.10 12.44 -1.72
CA VAL A 430 -10.92 12.13 -0.29
C VAL A 430 -12.26 12.29 0.43
N ARG A 431 -12.80 11.19 0.97
CA ARG A 431 -14.01 11.22 1.79
C ARG A 431 -13.66 11.66 3.21
N ARG A 432 -14.29 12.75 3.64
CA ARG A 432 -14.03 13.39 4.94
C ARG A 432 -15.22 13.25 5.89
N ASN A 433 -14.96 13.33 7.18
CA ASN A 433 -16.02 13.38 8.17
C ASN A 433 -16.87 14.65 7.97
N LEU A 434 -18.19 14.52 7.97
CA LEU A 434 -19.14 15.63 7.84
C LEU A 434 -18.86 16.77 8.85
N LYS A 435 -18.38 16.43 10.06
CA LYS A 435 -18.04 17.42 11.10
C LYS A 435 -16.80 18.26 10.79
N ASN A 436 -15.93 17.78 9.91
CA ASN A 436 -14.65 18.40 9.58
C ASN A 436 -14.71 19.22 8.29
N LEU A 437 -15.84 19.21 7.58
CA LEU A 437 -16.03 20.00 6.37
C LEU A 437 -16.14 21.49 6.66
N ASP A 438 -15.56 22.31 5.80
CA ASP A 438 -15.76 23.76 5.86
C ASP A 438 -17.08 24.17 5.18
N ASN A 439 -17.48 25.44 5.36
CA ASN A 439 -18.71 25.93 4.75
C ASN A 439 -18.66 25.98 3.21
N ARG A 440 -17.46 26.05 2.61
CA ARG A 440 -17.30 26.08 1.15
C ARG A 440 -17.54 24.69 0.55
N ASP A 441 -17.01 23.67 1.19
CA ASP A 441 -17.20 22.26 0.86
C ASP A 441 -18.69 21.89 0.96
N ILE A 442 -19.37 22.28 2.04
CA ILE A 442 -20.81 22.05 2.20
C ILE A 442 -21.62 22.76 1.10
N GLN A 443 -21.32 24.02 0.80
CA GLN A 443 -22.01 24.77 -0.27
C GLN A 443 -21.75 24.16 -1.66
N SER A 444 -20.53 23.73 -1.94
CA SER A 444 -20.14 23.02 -3.18
C SER A 444 -20.97 21.74 -3.35
N LEU A 445 -21.06 20.94 -2.29
CA LEU A 445 -21.85 19.71 -2.28
C LEU A 445 -23.37 19.99 -2.40
N GLN A 446 -23.90 21.00 -1.70
CA GLN A 446 -25.30 21.42 -1.83
C GLN A 446 -25.61 21.91 -3.26
N ALA A 447 -24.74 22.70 -3.87
CA ALA A 447 -24.94 23.16 -5.24
C ALA A 447 -24.95 21.99 -6.23
N ALA A 448 -23.98 21.08 -6.13
CA ALA A 448 -23.89 19.91 -6.99
C ALA A 448 -25.09 18.96 -6.81
N LEU A 449 -25.50 18.68 -5.57
CA LEU A 449 -26.65 17.81 -5.31
C LEU A 449 -27.96 18.42 -5.84
N ARG A 450 -28.18 19.72 -5.64
CA ARG A 450 -29.36 20.42 -6.18
C ARG A 450 -29.41 20.33 -7.71
N ASP A 451 -28.27 20.48 -8.37
CA ASP A 451 -28.19 20.43 -9.82
C ASP A 451 -28.37 18.98 -10.34
N LEU A 452 -27.85 17.98 -9.60
CA LEU A 452 -28.08 16.55 -9.84
C LEU A 452 -29.54 16.12 -9.63
N GLN A 453 -30.23 16.68 -8.63
CA GLN A 453 -31.66 16.46 -8.38
C GLN A 453 -32.55 17.01 -9.50
N ARG A 454 -32.07 18.02 -10.24
CA ARG A 454 -32.76 18.61 -11.40
C ARG A 454 -32.42 17.90 -12.71
N ASP A 455 -31.40 17.06 -12.73
CA ASP A 455 -31.04 16.30 -13.92
C ASP A 455 -32.04 15.16 -14.16
N ASN A 456 -32.64 15.15 -15.35
CA ASN A 456 -33.59 14.14 -15.81
C ASN A 456 -32.93 13.10 -16.73
N SER A 457 -31.61 13.19 -16.95
CA SER A 457 -30.84 12.20 -17.69
C SER A 457 -30.81 10.85 -16.96
N LYS A 458 -30.30 9.80 -17.61
CA LYS A 458 -30.08 8.51 -16.97
C LYS A 458 -29.14 8.60 -15.75
N GLY A 459 -28.25 9.59 -15.73
CA GLY A 459 -27.33 9.88 -14.62
C GLY A 459 -27.90 10.85 -13.58
N GLY A 460 -29.18 11.24 -13.67
CA GLY A 460 -29.82 12.12 -12.71
C GLY A 460 -30.22 11.42 -11.41
N TRP A 461 -30.43 12.21 -10.33
CA TRP A 461 -30.72 11.71 -8.97
C TRP A 461 -31.82 10.64 -8.92
N ALA A 462 -32.99 10.94 -9.49
CA ALA A 462 -34.15 10.04 -9.41
C ALA A 462 -33.91 8.70 -10.14
N ASN A 463 -33.12 8.72 -11.21
CA ASN A 463 -32.77 7.51 -11.95
C ASN A 463 -31.72 6.69 -11.20
N ILE A 464 -30.71 7.32 -10.61
CA ILE A 464 -29.71 6.62 -9.81
C ILE A 464 -30.35 6.07 -8.53
N ALA A 465 -31.17 6.83 -7.80
CA ALA A 465 -31.88 6.38 -6.61
C ALA A 465 -32.73 5.11 -6.88
N SER A 466 -33.35 5.03 -8.06
CA SER A 466 -34.13 3.85 -8.45
C SER A 466 -33.31 2.57 -8.70
N TYR A 467 -31.98 2.64 -8.72
CA TYR A 467 -31.15 1.44 -8.79
C TYR A 467 -31.29 0.60 -7.52
N HIS A 468 -31.55 1.22 -6.38
CA HIS A 468 -31.64 0.54 -5.11
C HIS A 468 -32.97 -0.22 -4.97
N GLY A 469 -34.09 0.48 -5.10
CA GLY A 469 -35.41 -0.01 -4.71
C GLY A 469 -36.47 0.15 -5.79
N ALA A 470 -37.41 1.06 -5.56
CA ALA A 470 -38.51 1.34 -6.48
C ALA A 470 -38.13 2.43 -7.50
N PRO A 471 -38.66 2.36 -8.75
CA PRO A 471 -39.33 1.20 -9.34
C PRO A 471 -38.38 0.00 -9.51
N ALA A 472 -38.90 -1.21 -9.34
CA ALA A 472 -38.13 -2.44 -9.56
C ALA A 472 -37.57 -2.47 -11.00
N ARG A 473 -36.30 -2.88 -11.14
CA ARG A 473 -35.61 -2.99 -12.44
C ARG A 473 -34.96 -4.36 -12.66
N CYS A 474 -35.02 -5.26 -11.67
CA CYS A 474 -34.37 -6.56 -11.69
C CYS A 474 -35.40 -7.70 -11.70
N PRO A 475 -35.07 -8.89 -12.29
CA PRO A 475 -33.77 -9.27 -12.84
C PRO A 475 -33.46 -8.70 -14.23
N ASP A 476 -34.47 -8.17 -14.92
CA ASP A 476 -34.41 -7.62 -16.27
C ASP A 476 -35.37 -6.41 -16.39
N PRO A 477 -34.94 -5.27 -16.96
CA PRO A 477 -35.80 -4.09 -17.11
C PRO A 477 -37.10 -4.30 -17.89
N GLU A 478 -37.18 -5.32 -18.77
CA GLU A 478 -38.41 -5.62 -19.51
C GLU A 478 -39.45 -6.37 -18.65
N HIS A 479 -39.00 -7.12 -17.64
CA HIS A 479 -39.84 -7.93 -16.76
C HIS A 479 -39.40 -7.79 -15.29
N PRO A 480 -39.47 -6.58 -14.70
CA PRO A 480 -38.99 -6.35 -13.35
C PRO A 480 -39.91 -7.00 -12.31
N THR A 481 -39.31 -7.73 -11.37
CA THR A 481 -40.02 -8.42 -10.28
C THR A 481 -39.48 -8.09 -8.89
N VAL A 482 -38.23 -7.62 -8.79
CA VAL A 482 -37.54 -7.31 -7.54
C VAL A 482 -36.69 -6.04 -7.65
N ALA A 483 -36.39 -5.45 -6.50
CA ALA A 483 -35.36 -4.44 -6.33
C ALA A 483 -33.99 -4.98 -6.77
N CYS A 484 -33.12 -4.12 -7.29
CA CYS A 484 -31.79 -4.55 -7.74
C CYS A 484 -30.76 -4.56 -6.60
N CYS A 485 -31.02 -3.86 -5.50
CA CYS A 485 -30.14 -3.89 -4.35
C CYS A 485 -30.02 -5.31 -3.78
N VAL A 486 -28.79 -5.67 -3.41
CA VAL A 486 -28.47 -6.97 -2.83
C VAL A 486 -28.34 -6.81 -1.32
N HIS A 487 -29.28 -7.40 -0.58
CA HIS A 487 -29.26 -7.51 0.88
C HIS A 487 -29.25 -8.99 1.28
N GLY A 488 -28.74 -9.26 2.48
CA GLY A 488 -28.65 -10.59 3.07
C GLY A 488 -27.67 -11.50 2.36
N LYS A 489 -26.64 -10.94 1.70
CA LYS A 489 -25.66 -11.69 0.91
C LYS A 489 -24.26 -11.08 1.03
N PRO A 490 -23.20 -11.88 0.91
CA PRO A 490 -21.81 -11.38 0.95
C PRO A 490 -21.45 -10.29 -0.07
N THR A 491 -22.24 -10.11 -1.13
CA THR A 491 -22.08 -9.04 -2.12
C THR A 491 -22.77 -7.71 -1.73
N PHE A 492 -23.44 -7.63 -0.57
CA PHE A 492 -24.06 -6.42 -0.04
C PHE A 492 -23.08 -5.24 0.08
N PRO A 493 -21.88 -5.39 0.70
CA PRO A 493 -20.93 -4.28 0.81
C PRO A 493 -20.44 -3.81 -0.56
N HIS A 494 -20.19 -4.75 -1.47
CA HIS A 494 -19.74 -4.48 -2.84
C HIS A 494 -20.77 -3.67 -3.64
N TRP A 495 -22.05 -4.07 -3.60
CA TRP A 495 -23.13 -3.36 -4.30
C TRP A 495 -23.25 -1.91 -3.81
N HIS A 496 -23.20 -1.70 -2.50
CA HIS A 496 -23.31 -0.36 -1.92
C HIS A 496 -22.07 0.49 -2.16
N ARG A 497 -20.85 -0.07 -2.09
CA ARG A 497 -19.62 0.65 -2.46
C ARG A 497 -19.69 1.20 -3.89
N LEU A 498 -20.08 0.34 -4.85
CA LEU A 498 -20.25 0.75 -6.24
C LEU A 498 -21.38 1.78 -6.41
N PHE A 499 -22.44 1.67 -5.61
CA PHE A 499 -23.54 2.63 -5.64
C PHE A 499 -23.14 4.02 -5.15
N ILE A 500 -22.31 4.12 -4.11
CA ILE A 500 -21.76 5.39 -3.64
C ILE A 500 -20.88 6.01 -4.74
N LEU A 501 -20.00 5.23 -5.37
CA LEU A 501 -19.15 5.70 -6.47
C LEU A 501 -19.96 6.23 -7.66
N GLN A 502 -21.09 5.59 -7.97
CA GLN A 502 -22.00 6.06 -9.01
C GLN A 502 -22.54 7.47 -8.72
N ILE A 503 -22.95 7.77 -7.47
CA ILE A 503 -23.39 9.11 -7.09
C ILE A 503 -22.23 10.08 -6.97
N GLU A 504 -21.08 9.66 -6.47
CA GLU A 504 -19.91 10.52 -6.30
C GLU A 504 -19.42 11.05 -7.65
N GLN A 505 -19.32 10.19 -8.65
CA GLN A 505 -18.98 10.61 -10.01
C GLN A 505 -20.06 11.49 -10.64
N ALA A 506 -21.34 11.26 -10.32
CA ALA A 506 -22.41 12.16 -10.74
C ALA A 506 -22.26 13.55 -10.09
N LEU A 507 -21.99 13.62 -8.79
CA LEU A 507 -21.73 14.88 -8.08
C LEU A 507 -20.52 15.63 -8.65
N HIS A 508 -19.42 14.93 -8.96
CA HIS A 508 -18.25 15.51 -9.62
C HIS A 508 -18.60 16.09 -11.00
N LYS A 509 -19.39 15.37 -11.80
CA LYS A 509 -19.89 15.86 -13.10
C LYS A 509 -20.75 17.12 -12.96
N HIS A 510 -21.44 17.28 -11.83
CA HIS A 510 -22.20 18.46 -11.46
C HIS A 510 -21.41 19.52 -10.68
N GLY A 511 -20.07 19.39 -10.62
CA GLY A 511 -19.17 20.43 -10.11
C GLY A 511 -18.87 20.37 -8.61
N SER A 512 -19.12 19.23 -7.95
CA SER A 512 -18.67 19.05 -6.57
C SER A 512 -17.14 19.02 -6.49
N SER A 513 -16.60 19.77 -5.53
CA SER A 513 -15.17 19.86 -5.25
C SER A 513 -14.68 18.81 -4.24
N ILE A 514 -15.58 18.02 -3.67
CA ILE A 514 -15.28 17.03 -2.64
C ILE A 514 -16.04 15.73 -2.90
N ALA A 515 -15.48 14.63 -2.40
CA ALA A 515 -16.14 13.33 -2.38
C ALA A 515 -17.31 13.33 -1.40
N ILE A 516 -18.12 12.27 -1.42
CA ILE A 516 -19.27 12.17 -0.51
C ILE A 516 -18.77 12.03 0.93
N PRO A 517 -19.14 12.95 1.84
CA PRO A 517 -18.69 12.87 3.22
C PRO A 517 -19.35 11.70 3.93
N TYR A 518 -18.75 11.28 5.03
CA TYR A 518 -19.31 10.26 5.90
C TYR A 518 -19.80 10.87 7.20
N TRP A 519 -20.87 10.30 7.76
CA TRP A 519 -21.35 10.64 9.09
C TRP A 519 -21.06 9.52 10.07
N ASP A 520 -20.11 9.79 10.96
CA ASP A 520 -19.76 8.88 12.05
C ASP A 520 -20.85 8.86 13.13
N TRP A 521 -21.70 7.83 13.05
CA TRP A 521 -22.76 7.56 14.02
C TRP A 521 -22.30 6.71 15.21
N THR A 522 -21.01 6.35 15.30
CA THR A 522 -20.45 5.69 16.50
C THR A 522 -20.35 6.65 17.68
N PHE A 523 -20.32 7.95 17.42
CA PHE A 523 -20.47 8.97 18.44
C PHE A 523 -21.93 9.19 18.80
N ALA A 524 -22.21 9.42 20.08
CA ALA A 524 -23.53 9.82 20.51
C ALA A 524 -23.93 11.18 19.91
N ILE A 525 -25.19 11.30 19.51
CA ILE A 525 -25.77 12.55 18.99
C ILE A 525 -26.91 13.02 19.88
N GLU A 526 -27.01 14.32 20.10
CA GLU A 526 -28.20 14.93 20.72
C GLU A 526 -29.23 15.34 19.68
N LYS A 527 -28.76 15.75 18.49
CA LYS A 527 -29.58 16.14 17.34
C LYS A 527 -28.84 15.74 16.06
N LEU A 528 -29.59 15.56 14.97
CA LEU A 528 -28.98 15.40 13.66
C LEU A 528 -28.23 16.69 13.25
N PRO A 529 -27.14 16.57 12.47
CA PRO A 529 -26.43 17.70 11.89
C PRO A 529 -27.37 18.67 11.15
N THR A 530 -27.10 19.98 11.25
CA THR A 530 -27.90 21.03 10.60
C THR A 530 -27.95 20.90 9.08
N THR A 531 -26.90 20.35 8.48
CA THR A 531 -26.85 19.96 7.06
C THR A 531 -28.05 19.11 6.62
N PHE A 532 -28.63 18.32 7.53
CA PHE A 532 -29.78 17.45 7.26
C PHE A 532 -31.11 18.01 7.73
N THR A 533 -31.11 18.94 8.70
CA THR A 533 -32.35 19.40 9.35
C THR A 533 -32.81 20.77 8.88
N ASP A 534 -31.91 21.63 8.42
CA ASP A 534 -32.28 22.96 7.95
C ASP A 534 -33.00 22.82 6.59
N GLU A 535 -34.20 23.39 6.47
CA GLU A 535 -35.01 23.32 5.24
C GLU A 535 -34.41 24.17 4.11
N ASP A 536 -33.72 25.25 4.48
CA ASP A 536 -33.13 26.23 3.57
C ASP A 536 -31.68 26.52 3.98
N TYR A 537 -30.87 26.95 3.01
CA TYR A 537 -29.53 27.51 3.25
C TYR A 537 -29.36 28.82 2.48
N TYR A 538 -28.48 29.69 2.98
CA TYR A 538 -28.15 30.94 2.33
C TYR A 538 -26.90 30.77 1.45
N ASP A 539 -27.07 30.97 0.13
CA ASP A 539 -25.99 30.97 -0.85
C ASP A 539 -25.39 32.38 -0.92
N ALA A 540 -24.21 32.57 -0.32
CA ALA A 540 -23.54 33.86 -0.25
C ALA A 540 -23.03 34.37 -1.62
N TRP A 541 -22.88 33.50 -2.61
CA TRP A 541 -22.42 33.88 -3.96
C TRP A 541 -23.55 34.40 -4.83
N LYS A 542 -24.77 33.90 -4.61
CA LYS A 542 -25.98 34.35 -5.31
C LYS A 542 -26.81 35.36 -4.52
N ASP A 543 -26.49 35.54 -3.23
CA ASP A 543 -27.27 36.36 -2.29
C ASP A 543 -28.74 35.93 -2.23
N GLU A 544 -28.97 34.62 -2.21
CA GLU A 544 -30.31 34.01 -2.25
C GLU A 544 -30.46 32.93 -1.16
N VAL A 545 -31.68 32.78 -0.63
CA VAL A 545 -32.05 31.66 0.23
C VAL A 545 -32.63 30.55 -0.66
N LEU A 546 -32.02 29.38 -0.63
CA LEU A 546 -32.38 28.23 -1.45
C LEU A 546 -32.77 27.05 -0.56
N SER A 547 -33.67 26.21 -1.04
CA SER A 547 -34.01 24.97 -0.35
C SER A 547 -32.80 24.05 -0.25
N ASN A 548 -32.60 23.47 0.92
CA ASN A 548 -31.51 22.56 1.22
C ASN A 548 -31.76 21.19 0.57
N PRO A 549 -30.95 20.79 -0.42
CA PRO A 549 -31.17 19.54 -1.14
C PRO A 549 -30.93 18.30 -0.28
N PHE A 550 -30.33 18.43 0.92
CA PHE A 550 -30.11 17.36 1.88
C PHE A 550 -31.27 17.17 2.88
N ALA A 551 -32.26 18.07 2.91
CA ALA A 551 -33.35 17.99 3.86
C ALA A 551 -34.32 16.83 3.55
N HIS A 552 -34.66 16.66 2.27
CA HIS A 552 -35.57 15.63 1.77
C HIS A 552 -35.32 15.35 0.28
N GLY A 553 -35.69 14.16 -0.18
CA GLY A 553 -35.67 13.79 -1.59
C GLY A 553 -37.07 13.66 -2.18
N TYR A 554 -37.22 13.92 -3.47
CA TYR A 554 -38.48 13.74 -4.18
C TYR A 554 -38.55 12.37 -4.87
N VAL A 555 -39.64 11.65 -4.64
CA VAL A 555 -39.93 10.33 -5.21
C VAL A 555 -40.90 10.50 -6.38
N ALA A 556 -40.35 10.63 -7.59
CA ALA A 556 -41.14 10.97 -8.78
C ALA A 556 -42.21 9.92 -9.15
N SER A 557 -42.01 8.65 -8.81
CA SER A 557 -42.98 7.58 -9.11
C SER A 557 -44.24 7.64 -8.26
N GLU A 558 -44.15 8.20 -7.05
CA GLU A 558 -45.24 8.26 -6.06
C GLU A 558 -45.74 9.68 -5.83
N ASP A 559 -45.14 10.67 -6.50
CA ASP A 559 -45.43 12.11 -6.35
C ASP A 559 -45.40 12.57 -4.88
N THR A 560 -44.36 12.19 -4.15
CA THR A 560 -44.20 12.48 -2.72
C THR A 560 -42.75 12.79 -2.36
N TYR A 561 -42.52 13.28 -1.15
CA TYR A 561 -41.19 13.52 -0.58
C TYR A 561 -40.84 12.49 0.49
N THR A 562 -39.55 12.26 0.69
CA THR A 562 -39.06 11.41 1.77
C THR A 562 -39.30 12.06 3.13
N VAL A 563 -39.58 11.24 4.13
CA VAL A 563 -39.86 11.66 5.51
C VAL A 563 -38.88 10.96 6.45
N ARG A 564 -38.46 11.66 7.50
CA ARG A 564 -37.63 11.11 8.58
C ARG A 564 -38.40 11.16 9.90
N ASP A 565 -38.55 10.01 10.54
CA ASP A 565 -39.21 9.83 11.84
C ASP A 565 -38.17 9.30 12.83
N ILE A 566 -37.40 10.23 13.41
CA ILE A 566 -36.21 9.92 14.19
C ILE A 566 -36.60 9.28 15.52
N GLN A 567 -36.08 8.08 15.76
CA GLN A 567 -36.36 7.31 16.95
C GLN A 567 -35.46 7.72 18.12
N ASP A 568 -36.03 7.92 19.31
CA ASP A 568 -35.28 8.32 20.53
C ASP A 568 -34.08 7.42 20.86
N ARG A 569 -34.12 6.14 20.43
CA ARG A 569 -33.04 5.18 20.64
C ARG A 569 -31.71 5.65 20.00
N ILE A 570 -31.72 6.48 18.96
CA ILE A 570 -30.49 7.02 18.33
C ILE A 570 -29.71 7.94 19.28
N HIS A 571 -30.38 8.53 20.28
CA HIS A 571 -29.78 9.44 21.26
C HIS A 571 -29.24 8.72 22.50
N LYS A 572 -29.42 7.39 22.61
CA LYS A 572 -28.93 6.61 23.75
C LYS A 572 -27.39 6.53 23.73
N LYS A 573 -26.78 6.97 24.83
CA LYS A 573 -25.34 6.90 25.08
C LYS A 573 -24.97 5.57 25.76
N HIS A 574 -23.75 5.10 25.49
CA HIS A 574 -23.15 4.03 26.27
C HIS A 574 -22.69 4.54 27.66
N GLU A 575 -22.28 3.63 28.56
CA GLU A 575 -21.79 3.94 29.91
C GLU A 575 -20.58 4.90 29.93
N ASP A 576 -19.79 4.93 28.86
CA ASP A 576 -18.65 5.83 28.70
C ASP A 576 -19.05 7.30 28.44
N GLY A 577 -20.33 7.55 28.13
CA GLY A 577 -20.87 8.89 27.87
C GLY A 577 -20.45 9.55 26.55
N VAL A 578 -19.56 8.92 25.78
CA VAL A 578 -19.00 9.45 24.52
C VAL A 578 -19.58 8.71 23.32
N HIS A 579 -19.64 7.38 23.39
CA HIS A 579 -20.04 6.54 22.27
C HIS A 579 -21.53 6.27 22.25
N SER A 580 -22.06 6.05 21.06
CA SER A 580 -23.41 5.56 20.85
C SER A 580 -23.48 4.07 21.18
N TYR A 581 -24.70 3.57 21.36
CA TYR A 581 -24.93 2.13 21.53
C TYR A 581 -24.39 1.31 20.35
N LEU A 582 -24.28 1.88 19.15
CA LEU A 582 -23.83 1.18 17.94
C LEU A 582 -22.30 0.98 17.88
N PHE A 583 -21.50 1.77 18.61
CA PHE A 583 -20.04 1.63 18.60
C PHE A 583 -19.57 0.21 18.99
N TYR A 584 -20.16 -0.38 20.04
CA TYR A 584 -19.81 -1.74 20.46
C TYR A 584 -20.23 -2.81 19.45
N HIS A 585 -21.29 -2.56 18.68
CA HIS A 585 -21.62 -3.43 17.56
C HIS A 585 -20.60 -3.31 16.41
N VAL A 586 -20.00 -2.13 16.22
CA VAL A 586 -18.87 -1.94 15.31
C VAL A 586 -17.62 -2.65 15.80
N LEU A 587 -17.39 -2.73 17.12
CA LEU A 587 -16.31 -3.58 17.63
C LEU A 587 -16.59 -5.06 17.36
N ASP A 588 -17.84 -5.52 17.54
CA ASP A 588 -18.24 -6.92 17.30
C ASP A 588 -18.13 -7.34 15.82
N LEU A 589 -18.22 -6.41 14.87
CA LEU A 589 -17.95 -6.70 13.45
C LEU A 589 -16.44 -6.63 13.13
N LEU A 590 -15.70 -5.66 13.69
CA LEU A 590 -14.26 -5.48 13.40
C LEU A 590 -13.38 -6.62 13.98
N GLU A 591 -13.86 -7.32 15.00
CA GLU A 591 -13.20 -8.54 15.52
C GLU A 591 -13.31 -9.76 14.60
N GLN A 592 -14.22 -9.77 13.62
CA GLN A 592 -14.39 -10.94 12.77
C GLN A 592 -13.24 -11.00 11.76
N THR A 593 -12.53 -12.14 11.69
CA THR A 593 -11.41 -12.33 10.75
C THR A 593 -11.84 -12.90 9.40
N ASP A 594 -13.03 -13.52 9.34
CA ASP A 594 -13.62 -14.08 8.13
C ASP A 594 -14.59 -13.05 7.52
N TYR A 595 -14.47 -12.82 6.20
CA TYR A 595 -15.26 -11.82 5.48
C TYR A 595 -16.78 -12.05 5.61
N CYS A 596 -17.25 -13.30 5.56
CA CYS A 596 -18.68 -13.60 5.67
C CYS A 596 -19.20 -13.44 7.10
N ASP A 597 -18.40 -13.74 8.12
CA ASP A 597 -18.78 -13.42 9.51
C ASP A 597 -18.83 -11.90 9.74
N PHE A 598 -17.88 -11.16 9.17
CA PHE A 598 -17.88 -9.71 9.16
C PHE A 598 -19.13 -9.14 8.47
N GLU A 599 -19.45 -9.60 7.25
CA GLU A 599 -20.54 -9.08 6.43
C GLU A 599 -21.90 -9.21 7.11
N VAL A 600 -22.18 -10.36 7.76
CA VAL A 600 -23.45 -10.57 8.48
C VAL A 600 -23.61 -9.56 9.62
N GLN A 601 -22.55 -9.31 10.40
CA GLN A 601 -22.58 -8.32 11.47
C GLN A 601 -22.69 -6.90 10.90
N PHE A 602 -21.96 -6.64 9.83
CA PHE A 602 -21.90 -5.36 9.12
C PHE A 602 -23.25 -4.92 8.57
N GLU A 603 -23.96 -5.78 7.84
CA GLU A 603 -25.27 -5.44 7.28
C GLU A 603 -26.31 -5.14 8.38
N VAL A 604 -26.30 -5.89 9.48
CA VAL A 604 -27.26 -5.68 10.57
C VAL A 604 -27.01 -4.37 11.31
N VAL A 605 -25.75 -3.96 11.46
CA VAL A 605 -25.40 -2.67 12.05
C VAL A 605 -25.79 -1.51 11.14
N HIS A 606 -25.56 -1.65 9.83
CA HIS A 606 -26.07 -0.73 8.82
C HIS A 606 -27.60 -0.55 8.91
N ASN A 607 -28.35 -1.66 9.03
CA ASN A 607 -29.81 -1.64 9.09
C ASN A 607 -30.37 -0.83 10.28
N ALA A 608 -29.58 -0.66 11.35
CA ALA A 608 -29.99 0.13 12.51
C ALA A 608 -30.24 1.59 12.14
N ILE A 609 -29.37 2.21 11.34
CA ILE A 609 -29.50 3.63 10.97
C ILE A 609 -30.72 3.85 10.08
N HIS A 610 -30.94 2.95 9.12
CA HIS A 610 -32.13 2.97 8.27
C HIS A 610 -33.42 3.03 9.10
N TYR A 611 -33.54 2.16 10.09
CA TYR A 611 -34.71 2.11 10.95
C TYR A 611 -34.78 3.31 11.91
N LEU A 612 -33.67 3.70 12.54
CA LEU A 612 -33.65 4.76 13.55
C LEU A 612 -33.95 6.14 12.98
N ILE A 613 -33.67 6.38 11.70
CA ILE A 613 -33.94 7.67 11.04
C ILE A 613 -35.25 7.64 10.26
N GLY A 614 -35.54 6.53 9.58
CA GLY A 614 -36.78 6.41 8.81
C GLY A 614 -38.02 6.19 9.67
N GLY A 615 -37.86 5.54 10.82
CA GLY A 615 -38.92 5.29 11.80
C GLY A 615 -40.09 4.51 11.21
N HIS A 616 -41.30 4.93 11.56
CA HIS A 616 -42.53 4.23 11.20
C HIS A 616 -43.15 4.70 9.86
N GLN A 617 -42.43 5.48 9.07
CA GLN A 617 -42.94 6.12 7.84
C GLN A 617 -42.67 5.26 6.59
N THR A 618 -43.64 5.24 5.66
CA THR A 618 -43.54 4.45 4.41
C THR A 618 -42.47 4.98 3.46
N TYR A 619 -42.42 6.29 3.19
CA TYR A 619 -41.50 6.90 2.24
C TYR A 619 -40.27 7.43 2.98
N SER A 620 -39.48 6.53 3.56
CA SER A 620 -38.38 6.88 4.46
C SER A 620 -37.18 5.93 4.31
N LEU A 621 -36.11 6.18 5.06
CA LEU A 621 -34.98 5.25 5.16
C LEU A 621 -35.35 3.86 5.69
N SER A 622 -36.46 3.70 6.40
CA SER A 622 -36.89 2.40 6.91
C SER A 622 -37.60 1.56 5.85
N SER A 623 -37.90 2.11 4.67
CA SER A 623 -38.37 1.36 3.49
C SER A 623 -37.22 1.04 2.55
N LEU A 624 -37.08 -0.23 2.18
CA LEU A 624 -36.11 -0.67 1.19
C LEU A 624 -36.34 0.03 -0.17
N GLU A 625 -37.59 0.20 -0.57
CA GLU A 625 -37.99 0.77 -1.85
C GLU A 625 -37.58 2.23 -2.01
N TYR A 626 -37.70 3.02 -0.94
CA TYR A 626 -37.62 4.47 -1.02
C TYR A 626 -36.39 5.07 -0.30
N SER A 627 -35.66 4.28 0.49
CA SER A 627 -34.52 4.75 1.28
C SER A 627 -33.46 5.51 0.48
N ALA A 628 -33.12 5.04 -0.73
CA ALA A 628 -32.10 5.67 -1.58
C ALA A 628 -32.52 7.04 -2.17
N TYR A 629 -33.79 7.42 -2.09
CA TYR A 629 -34.23 8.75 -2.49
C TYR A 629 -33.84 9.82 -1.46
N ASP A 630 -33.63 9.43 -0.20
CA ASP A 630 -33.23 10.35 0.85
C ASP A 630 -31.70 10.61 0.78
N PRO A 631 -31.24 11.86 0.63
CA PRO A 631 -29.82 12.18 0.54
C PRO A 631 -28.93 11.68 1.68
N ILE A 632 -29.48 11.51 2.88
CA ILE A 632 -28.71 10.98 4.03
C ILE A 632 -28.28 9.53 3.81
N PHE A 633 -28.95 8.80 2.90
CA PHE A 633 -28.58 7.44 2.50
C PHE A 633 -27.10 7.37 2.10
N PHE A 634 -26.65 8.26 1.21
CA PHE A 634 -25.28 8.19 0.67
C PHE A 634 -24.23 8.57 1.71
N ILE A 635 -24.56 9.47 2.64
CA ILE A 635 -23.64 9.86 3.72
C ILE A 635 -23.56 8.78 4.81
N HIS A 636 -24.67 8.10 5.09
CA HIS A 636 -24.67 6.90 5.93
C HIS A 636 -23.82 5.79 5.29
N HIS A 637 -24.05 5.50 4.01
CA HIS A 637 -23.32 4.47 3.29
C HIS A 637 -21.84 4.80 3.08
N SER A 638 -21.47 6.08 2.97
CA SER A 638 -20.06 6.51 2.96
C SER A 638 -19.35 6.09 4.25
N PHE A 639 -20.02 6.16 5.41
CA PHE A 639 -19.47 5.68 6.68
C PHE A 639 -19.49 4.15 6.80
N THR A 640 -20.54 3.50 6.32
CA THR A 640 -20.61 2.03 6.24
C THR A 640 -19.44 1.50 5.39
N ASP A 641 -19.18 2.12 4.24
CA ASP A 641 -18.03 1.80 3.39
C ASP A 641 -16.68 2.11 4.08
N LYS A 642 -16.61 3.19 4.88
CA LYS A 642 -15.44 3.49 5.73
C LYS A 642 -15.16 2.35 6.69
N ILE A 643 -16.18 1.83 7.37
CA ILE A 643 -16.04 0.71 8.32
C ILE A 643 -15.49 -0.53 7.60
N TRP A 644 -15.93 -0.79 6.37
CA TRP A 644 -15.39 -1.89 5.59
C TRP A 644 -13.93 -1.67 5.21
N ALA A 645 -13.55 -0.48 4.76
CA ALA A 645 -12.14 -0.13 4.50
C ALA A 645 -11.27 -0.28 5.76
N VAL A 646 -11.75 0.18 6.93
CA VAL A 646 -11.07 -0.03 8.22
C VAL A 646 -10.90 -1.50 8.54
N TRP A 647 -11.90 -2.34 8.29
CA TRP A 647 -11.77 -3.78 8.46
C TRP A 647 -10.67 -4.35 7.55
N GLN A 648 -10.59 -3.92 6.29
CA GLN A 648 -9.53 -4.35 5.37
C GLN A 648 -8.13 -3.96 5.86
N GLU A 649 -7.98 -2.76 6.40
CA GLU A 649 -6.71 -2.31 7.01
C GLU A 649 -6.34 -3.11 8.26
N LEU A 650 -7.33 -3.48 9.10
CA LEU A 650 -7.09 -4.39 10.23
C LEU A 650 -6.67 -5.78 9.72
N GLN A 651 -7.27 -6.29 8.65
CA GLN A 651 -6.89 -7.57 8.06
C GLN A 651 -5.47 -7.54 7.48
N LYS A 652 -5.05 -6.45 6.83
CA LYS A 652 -3.65 -6.21 6.42
C LYS A 652 -2.70 -6.34 7.62
N ARG A 653 -3.01 -5.68 8.74
CA ARG A 653 -2.24 -5.75 9.99
C ARG A 653 -2.20 -7.14 10.62
N ARG A 654 -3.29 -7.90 10.49
CA ARG A 654 -3.39 -9.29 10.96
C ARG A 654 -2.69 -10.29 10.02
N HIS A 655 -2.13 -9.84 8.89
CA HIS A 655 -1.59 -10.68 7.83
C HIS A 655 -2.62 -11.67 7.27
N LEU A 656 -3.87 -11.24 7.16
CA LEU A 656 -4.97 -12.01 6.63
C LEU A 656 -5.42 -11.45 5.26
N PRO A 657 -6.10 -12.26 4.43
CA PRO A 657 -6.64 -11.77 3.18
C PRO A 657 -7.64 -10.64 3.41
N TYR A 658 -7.44 -9.51 2.72
CA TYR A 658 -8.29 -8.31 2.80
C TYR A 658 -8.94 -7.97 1.44
N ASN A 659 -8.38 -8.50 0.34
CA ASN A 659 -8.77 -8.24 -1.05
C ASN A 659 -9.48 -9.43 -1.71
N ARG A 660 -9.88 -10.43 -0.93
CA ARG A 660 -10.64 -11.59 -1.40
C ARG A 660 -11.58 -12.06 -0.31
N ALA A 661 -12.60 -12.80 -0.72
CA ALA A 661 -13.43 -13.56 0.21
C ALA A 661 -13.40 -15.04 -0.15
N ASP A 662 -13.12 -15.87 0.84
CA ASP A 662 -13.05 -17.33 0.69
C ASP A 662 -14.47 -17.98 0.68
N CYS A 663 -15.52 -17.16 0.73
CA CYS A 663 -16.92 -17.56 0.76
C CYS A 663 -17.71 -16.91 -0.39
N ALA A 664 -18.89 -17.46 -0.72
CA ALA A 664 -19.80 -16.90 -1.74
C ALA A 664 -19.18 -16.63 -3.13
N LEU A 665 -18.19 -17.45 -3.54
CA LEU A 665 -17.51 -17.36 -4.84
C LEU A 665 -18.47 -17.33 -6.04
N ASN A 666 -19.63 -17.99 -5.93
CA ASN A 666 -20.66 -17.97 -6.97
C ASN A 666 -21.26 -16.57 -7.16
N TYR A 667 -21.40 -15.78 -6.10
CA TYR A 667 -21.95 -14.42 -6.15
C TYR A 667 -20.88 -13.37 -6.49
N ILE A 668 -19.64 -13.58 -6.04
CA ILE A 668 -18.54 -12.62 -6.21
C ILE A 668 -18.09 -12.48 -7.68
N ASN A 669 -18.31 -13.52 -8.49
CA ASN A 669 -17.97 -13.52 -9.92
C ASN A 669 -19.14 -13.12 -10.83
N GLU A 670 -20.33 -12.85 -10.27
CA GLU A 670 -21.48 -12.39 -11.04
C GLU A 670 -21.54 -10.86 -11.07
N PRO A 671 -21.69 -10.23 -12.25
CA PRO A 671 -21.83 -8.79 -12.35
C PRO A 671 -23.06 -8.27 -11.59
N LEU A 672 -22.85 -7.23 -10.79
CA LEU A 672 -23.87 -6.53 -10.01
C LEU A 672 -24.81 -5.76 -10.93
N LYS A 673 -26.11 -6.01 -10.76
CA LYS A 673 -27.17 -5.28 -11.45
C LYS A 673 -27.64 -4.10 -10.60
N PRO A 674 -28.03 -2.96 -11.20
CA PRO A 674 -28.13 -2.71 -12.64
C PRO A 674 -26.84 -2.14 -13.25
N PHE A 675 -25.72 -2.11 -12.52
CA PHE A 675 -24.49 -1.44 -12.95
C PHE A 675 -23.97 -1.94 -14.29
N ASN A 676 -24.07 -3.24 -14.56
CA ASN A 676 -23.65 -3.85 -15.82
C ASN A 676 -24.60 -3.59 -17.01
N LEU A 677 -25.78 -3.01 -16.79
CA LEU A 677 -26.81 -2.83 -17.83
C LEU A 677 -26.64 -1.47 -18.54
N GLU A 678 -26.09 -1.48 -19.75
CA GLU A 678 -25.88 -0.28 -20.58
C GLU A 678 -27.18 0.50 -20.87
N ALA A 679 -28.32 -0.19 -20.91
CA ALA A 679 -29.62 0.45 -21.07
C ALA A 679 -29.93 1.46 -19.95
N LEU A 680 -29.44 1.20 -18.73
CA LEU A 680 -29.74 1.98 -17.54
C LEU A 680 -28.57 2.82 -17.04
N ASN A 681 -27.33 2.32 -17.19
CA ASN A 681 -26.12 2.93 -16.66
C ASN A 681 -25.18 3.40 -17.78
N ASP A 682 -25.13 4.72 -17.98
CA ASP A 682 -24.24 5.35 -18.97
C ASP A 682 -22.79 5.50 -18.44
N ASN A 683 -22.54 5.27 -17.15
CA ASN A 683 -21.21 5.38 -16.54
C ASN A 683 -20.35 4.15 -16.88
N GLN A 684 -19.26 4.37 -17.64
CA GLN A 684 -18.36 3.31 -18.08
C GLN A 684 -17.58 2.69 -16.92
N PHE A 685 -17.09 3.51 -16.00
CA PHE A 685 -16.29 3.06 -14.88
C PHE A 685 -17.04 2.04 -14.02
N THR A 686 -18.30 2.36 -13.66
CA THR A 686 -19.10 1.45 -12.82
C THR A 686 -19.63 0.23 -13.59
N ARG A 687 -19.67 0.27 -14.93
CA ARG A 687 -19.92 -0.93 -15.75
C ARG A 687 -18.73 -1.88 -15.73
N GLU A 688 -17.52 -1.36 -15.87
CA GLU A 688 -16.28 -2.14 -15.86
C GLU A 688 -16.03 -2.78 -14.49
N HIS A 689 -16.36 -2.06 -13.41
CA HIS A 689 -16.22 -2.54 -12.03
C HIS A 689 -17.50 -3.21 -11.49
N ALA A 690 -18.43 -3.63 -12.35
CA ALA A 690 -19.67 -4.27 -11.90
C ALA A 690 -19.43 -5.64 -11.26
N VAL A 691 -18.27 -6.27 -11.45
CA VAL A 691 -17.93 -7.56 -10.83
C VAL A 691 -17.43 -7.34 -9.40
N PRO A 692 -18.05 -7.93 -8.36
CA PRO A 692 -17.66 -7.70 -6.96
C PRO A 692 -16.18 -7.89 -6.66
N ASN A 693 -15.51 -8.83 -7.32
CA ASN A 693 -14.09 -9.10 -7.10
C ASN A 693 -13.18 -7.90 -7.39
N THR A 694 -13.60 -6.96 -8.23
CA THR A 694 -12.83 -5.74 -8.54
C THR A 694 -13.12 -4.59 -7.57
N LEU A 695 -13.97 -4.80 -6.55
CA LEU A 695 -14.43 -3.75 -5.64
C LEU A 695 -13.83 -3.82 -4.24
N PHE A 696 -12.96 -4.81 -3.98
CA PHE A 696 -12.32 -4.95 -2.67
C PHE A 696 -11.39 -3.79 -2.36
N ASN A 697 -10.51 -3.38 -3.27
CA ASN A 697 -9.60 -2.29 -2.98
C ASN A 697 -10.26 -0.94 -3.31
N ASN A 698 -10.40 -0.04 -2.34
CA ASN A 698 -10.92 1.30 -2.59
C ASN A 698 -9.92 2.19 -3.34
N GLU A 699 -8.62 1.94 -3.18
CA GLU A 699 -7.56 2.72 -3.84
C GLU A 699 -7.57 2.49 -5.36
N ASP A 700 -7.73 1.24 -5.81
CA ASP A 700 -7.93 0.88 -7.23
C ASP A 700 -9.16 1.57 -7.84
N LEU A 701 -10.15 1.93 -7.00
CA LEU A 701 -11.36 2.64 -7.42
C LEU A 701 -11.19 4.17 -7.44
N GLY A 702 -10.01 4.66 -7.04
CA GLY A 702 -9.62 6.06 -7.12
C GLY A 702 -10.10 6.95 -5.97
N TYR A 703 -10.44 6.39 -4.80
CA TYR A 703 -10.87 7.15 -3.62
C TYR A 703 -10.24 6.66 -2.31
N VAL A 704 -10.08 7.58 -1.37
CA VAL A 704 -9.51 7.31 -0.03
C VAL A 704 -10.32 8.01 1.07
N TYR A 705 -10.03 7.67 2.32
CA TYR A 705 -10.59 8.33 3.50
C TYR A 705 -9.56 9.26 4.14
N ASP A 706 -10.03 10.30 4.83
CA ASP A 706 -9.19 11.22 5.60
C ASP A 706 -8.43 10.54 6.74
N ASP A 707 -9.06 9.57 7.40
CA ASP A 707 -8.44 8.71 8.39
C ASP A 707 -9.14 7.33 8.47
N PHE A 708 -8.47 6.35 9.08
CA PHE A 708 -9.03 5.02 9.36
C PHE A 708 -9.41 4.83 10.84
N SER A 709 -9.69 5.92 11.56
CA SER A 709 -10.12 5.85 12.96
C SER A 709 -11.63 5.56 13.08
N ILE A 710 -12.00 4.81 14.12
CA ILE A 710 -13.39 4.52 14.49
C ILE A 710 -13.56 4.84 15.98
N GLY A 711 -14.53 5.68 16.32
CA GLY A 711 -14.77 6.09 17.72
C GLY A 711 -13.55 6.73 18.39
N ASN A 712 -12.71 7.45 17.63
CA ASN A 712 -11.45 8.05 18.10
C ASN A 712 -10.34 7.06 18.49
N TYR A 713 -10.45 5.78 18.07
CA TYR A 713 -9.39 4.79 18.19
C TYR A 713 -8.67 4.66 16.85
N THR A 714 -7.34 4.77 16.88
CA THR A 714 -6.48 4.42 15.74
C THR A 714 -6.50 2.92 15.48
N LEU A 715 -6.03 2.48 14.31
CA LEU A 715 -5.98 1.05 13.98
C LEU A 715 -5.22 0.21 15.02
N ASP A 716 -4.12 0.71 15.58
CA ASP A 716 -3.37 0.02 16.65
C ASP A 716 -4.18 -0.12 17.92
N GLN A 717 -4.83 0.97 18.35
CA GLN A 717 -5.66 0.96 19.56
C GLN A 717 -6.93 0.13 19.38
N LEU A 718 -7.48 0.07 18.16
CA LEU A 718 -8.59 -0.83 17.84
C LEU A 718 -8.16 -2.28 18.00
N GLU A 719 -7.00 -2.69 17.48
CA GLU A 719 -6.54 -4.07 17.59
C GLU A 719 -6.29 -4.47 19.06
N GLU A 720 -5.70 -3.58 19.86
CA GLU A 720 -5.54 -3.77 21.31
C GLU A 720 -6.90 -3.92 22.02
N LEU A 721 -7.85 -3.02 21.73
CA LEU A 721 -9.19 -3.08 22.30
C LEU A 721 -9.94 -4.37 21.91
N LEU A 722 -9.80 -4.82 20.66
CA LEU A 722 -10.41 -6.06 20.19
C LEU A 722 -9.75 -7.28 20.84
N HIS A 723 -8.42 -7.26 21.03
CA HIS A 723 -7.69 -8.31 21.72
C HIS A 723 -8.16 -8.46 23.18
N ASP A 724 -8.24 -7.35 23.92
CA ASP A 724 -8.70 -7.32 25.31
C ASP A 724 -10.12 -7.90 25.47
N ARG A 725 -11.01 -7.57 24.53
CA ARG A 725 -12.38 -8.11 24.49
C ARG A 725 -12.39 -9.63 24.30
N GLN A 726 -11.47 -10.16 23.51
CA GLN A 726 -11.36 -11.60 23.24
C GLN A 726 -10.71 -12.40 24.38
N LEU A 727 -10.01 -11.75 25.32
CA LEU A 727 -9.47 -12.41 26.51
C LEU A 727 -10.55 -12.88 27.48
N GLN A 728 -11.72 -12.22 27.49
CA GLN A 728 -12.83 -12.55 28.39
C GLN A 728 -13.83 -13.52 27.75
N PRO A 729 -14.40 -14.48 28.51
CA PRO A 729 -15.46 -15.34 28.01
C PRO A 729 -16.73 -14.52 27.72
N ARG A 730 -17.36 -14.79 26.57
CA ARG A 730 -18.55 -14.09 26.08
C ARG A 730 -19.67 -15.06 25.73
N ILE A 731 -20.90 -14.61 25.94
CA ILE A 731 -22.12 -15.32 25.55
C ILE A 731 -22.81 -14.53 24.45
N TRP A 732 -23.02 -15.19 23.33
CA TRP A 732 -23.72 -14.62 22.18
C TRP A 732 -25.08 -15.27 21.99
N ALA A 733 -26.08 -14.46 21.63
CA ALA A 733 -27.29 -14.94 21.01
C ALA A 733 -27.08 -14.98 19.49
N GLY A 734 -27.21 -16.18 18.91
CA GLY A 734 -27.08 -16.44 17.48
C GLY A 734 -28.44 -16.47 16.78
N PHE A 735 -28.58 -15.72 15.68
CA PHE A 735 -29.81 -15.59 14.90
C PHE A 735 -29.57 -15.95 13.44
N LEU A 736 -30.41 -16.84 12.90
CA LEU A 736 -30.45 -17.11 11.46
C LEU A 736 -31.53 -16.22 10.84
N LEU A 737 -31.13 -15.20 10.08
CA LEU A 737 -32.04 -14.20 9.55
C LEU A 737 -32.34 -14.45 8.08
N LYS A 738 -33.54 -14.05 7.65
CA LYS A 738 -34.04 -14.15 6.29
C LYS A 738 -34.92 -12.96 5.96
N GLY A 739 -35.14 -12.71 4.67
CA GLY A 739 -36.08 -11.69 4.20
C GLY A 739 -37.50 -11.93 4.74
N ILE A 740 -38.12 -10.86 5.26
CA ILE A 740 -39.46 -10.90 5.86
C ILE A 740 -40.49 -10.05 5.10
N LYS A 741 -40.12 -9.50 3.93
CA LYS A 741 -40.97 -8.68 3.04
C LYS A 741 -41.46 -7.37 3.64
N THR A 742 -40.88 -6.96 4.76
CA THR A 742 -41.16 -5.70 5.46
C THR A 742 -39.95 -5.34 6.34
N SER A 743 -39.79 -4.10 6.73
CA SER A 743 -38.79 -3.75 7.73
C SER A 743 -39.30 -4.04 9.14
N GLY A 744 -38.40 -4.25 10.08
CA GLY A 744 -38.77 -4.57 11.44
C GLY A 744 -37.67 -4.41 12.48
N SER A 745 -38.07 -4.44 13.74
CA SER A 745 -37.19 -4.42 14.90
C SER A 745 -37.34 -5.72 15.70
N VAL A 746 -36.22 -6.19 16.23
CA VAL A 746 -36.14 -7.37 17.09
C VAL A 746 -35.61 -6.95 18.44
N ASP A 747 -36.45 -7.03 19.47
CA ASP A 747 -36.08 -6.68 20.84
C ASP A 747 -35.75 -7.97 21.63
N LEU A 748 -34.63 -7.94 22.36
CA LEU A 748 -34.08 -9.06 23.11
C LEU A 748 -34.19 -8.80 24.60
N LYS A 749 -34.65 -9.81 25.34
CA LYS A 749 -34.68 -9.80 26.81
C LYS A 749 -34.13 -11.10 27.34
N VAL A 750 -33.31 -11.03 28.37
CA VAL A 750 -32.84 -12.20 29.11
C VAL A 750 -33.62 -12.28 30.41
N CYS A 751 -34.25 -13.44 30.64
CA CYS A 751 -35.08 -13.67 31.82
C CYS A 751 -34.49 -14.77 32.69
N LYS A 752 -34.42 -14.54 34.00
CA LYS A 752 -34.15 -15.56 35.02
C LYS A 752 -35.44 -15.77 35.82
N PHE A 753 -36.04 -16.95 35.66
CA PHE A 753 -37.41 -17.22 36.15
C PHE A 753 -38.45 -16.20 35.64
N SER A 754 -38.91 -15.27 36.48
CA SER A 754 -39.91 -14.23 36.16
C SER A 754 -39.32 -12.84 35.97
N GLU A 755 -38.05 -12.63 36.31
CA GLU A 755 -37.38 -11.32 36.19
C GLU A 755 -36.67 -11.26 34.84
N CYS A 756 -36.92 -10.20 34.06
CA CYS A 756 -36.38 -10.02 32.71
C CYS A 756 -35.69 -8.67 32.60
N THR A 757 -34.50 -8.66 32.00
CA THR A 757 -33.72 -7.46 31.70
C THR A 757 -33.57 -7.31 30.19
N GLU A 758 -33.59 -6.08 29.69
CA GLU A 758 -33.32 -5.76 28.28
C GLU A 758 -31.89 -6.20 27.93
N ALA A 759 -31.73 -6.92 26.83
CA ALA A 759 -30.46 -7.46 26.36
C ALA A 759 -30.01 -6.85 25.02
N GLY A 760 -30.74 -5.84 24.56
CA GLY A 760 -30.49 -5.11 23.32
C GLY A 760 -31.56 -5.34 22.26
N TYR A 761 -31.29 -4.79 21.08
CA TYR A 761 -32.15 -4.92 19.91
C TYR A 761 -31.30 -4.94 18.63
N PHE A 762 -31.91 -5.32 17.52
CA PHE A 762 -31.36 -5.16 16.17
C PHE A 762 -32.49 -4.99 15.15
N ASN A 763 -32.14 -4.53 13.95
CA ASN A 763 -33.09 -4.11 12.93
C ASN A 763 -32.89 -4.89 11.64
N LEU A 764 -33.99 -5.12 10.94
CA LEU A 764 -34.02 -5.73 9.62
C LEU A 764 -34.64 -4.72 8.65
N LEU A 765 -33.97 -4.49 7.54
CA LEU A 765 -34.47 -3.69 6.43
C LEU A 765 -35.02 -4.63 5.36
N GLY A 766 -36.26 -4.39 4.93
CA GLY A 766 -36.92 -5.24 3.94
C GLY A 766 -38.15 -4.56 3.38
N GLY A 767 -38.68 -5.12 2.29
CA GLY A 767 -39.83 -4.53 1.61
C GLY A 767 -40.50 -5.50 0.66
N PRO A 768 -41.72 -5.20 0.18
CA PRO A 768 -42.40 -5.97 -0.85
C PRO A 768 -41.52 -6.32 -2.06
N LEU A 769 -40.64 -5.40 -2.48
CA LEU A 769 -39.76 -5.60 -3.64
C LEU A 769 -38.44 -6.32 -3.32
N GLU A 770 -38.18 -6.70 -2.07
CA GLU A 770 -36.89 -7.31 -1.71
C GLU A 770 -36.63 -8.60 -2.51
N MET A 771 -35.38 -8.80 -2.90
CA MET A 771 -34.93 -10.11 -3.40
C MET A 771 -35.00 -11.14 -2.27
N PRO A 772 -35.44 -12.38 -2.50
CA PRO A 772 -35.36 -13.42 -1.48
C PRO A 772 -33.92 -13.65 -1.03
N TRP A 773 -33.66 -13.57 0.28
CA TRP A 773 -32.35 -13.78 0.88
C TRP A 773 -32.46 -14.49 2.24
N SER A 774 -31.37 -15.12 2.64
CA SER A 774 -31.13 -15.66 3.98
C SER A 774 -29.63 -15.63 4.22
N PHE A 775 -29.20 -15.22 5.41
CA PHE A 775 -27.77 -15.27 5.73
C PHE A 775 -27.28 -16.73 5.76
N ASP A 776 -26.09 -16.94 5.21
CA ASP A 776 -25.43 -18.24 5.23
C ASP A 776 -24.89 -18.59 6.63
N ARG A 777 -24.71 -17.58 7.49
CA ARG A 777 -24.15 -17.70 8.84
C ARG A 777 -25.06 -17.04 9.89
N LEU A 778 -24.77 -17.29 11.17
CA LEU A 778 -25.51 -16.73 12.29
C LEU A 778 -25.06 -15.30 12.56
N PHE A 779 -26.01 -14.36 12.62
CA PHE A 779 -25.80 -13.05 13.25
C PHE A 779 -25.61 -13.26 14.76
N LYS A 780 -24.55 -12.66 15.34
CA LYS A 780 -24.20 -12.85 16.75
C LYS A 780 -24.41 -11.55 17.51
N LYS A 781 -25.20 -11.58 18.58
CA LYS A 781 -25.38 -10.44 19.48
C LYS A 781 -24.86 -10.77 20.88
N ASP A 782 -23.93 -9.97 21.39
CA ASP A 782 -23.39 -10.14 22.74
C ASP A 782 -24.48 -9.85 23.79
N ILE A 783 -24.75 -10.85 24.63
CA ILE A 783 -25.71 -10.79 25.76
C ILE A 783 -25.01 -10.94 27.13
N THR A 784 -23.68 -10.92 27.15
CA THR A 784 -22.85 -11.14 28.35
C THR A 784 -23.16 -10.13 29.45
N TRP A 785 -23.26 -8.84 29.10
CA TRP A 785 -23.57 -7.78 30.06
C TRP A 785 -24.98 -7.93 30.66
N ALA A 786 -25.97 -8.33 29.85
CA ALA A 786 -27.34 -8.53 30.30
C ALA A 786 -27.46 -9.71 31.28
N LEU A 787 -26.66 -10.77 31.06
CA LEU A 787 -26.54 -11.90 31.99
C LEU A 787 -25.90 -11.47 33.32
N ARG A 788 -24.85 -10.65 33.28
CA ARG A 788 -24.21 -10.11 34.50
C ARG A 788 -25.19 -9.27 35.33
N ASN A 789 -26.05 -8.48 34.68
CA ASN A 789 -27.05 -7.65 35.36
C ASN A 789 -28.12 -8.44 36.13
N ILE A 790 -28.40 -9.68 35.71
CA ILE A 790 -29.31 -10.60 36.43
C ILE A 790 -28.55 -11.60 37.32
N GLY A 791 -27.27 -11.34 37.58
CA GLY A 791 -26.42 -12.13 38.46
C GLY A 791 -26.09 -13.53 37.92
N LEU A 792 -25.92 -13.66 36.61
CA LEU A 792 -25.42 -14.87 35.95
C LEU A 792 -24.03 -14.60 35.35
N THR A 793 -23.13 -15.56 35.52
CA THR A 793 -21.82 -15.60 34.87
C THR A 793 -21.91 -16.40 33.56
N PRO A 794 -20.96 -16.22 32.62
CA PRO A 794 -20.93 -17.00 31.38
C PRO A 794 -20.96 -18.52 31.60
N ASP A 795 -20.33 -19.02 32.67
CA ASP A 795 -20.26 -20.44 32.96
C ASP A 795 -21.60 -21.02 33.46
N ASP A 796 -22.40 -20.21 34.17
CA ASP A 796 -23.74 -20.62 34.66
C ASP A 796 -24.69 -20.97 33.50
N VAL A 797 -24.45 -20.44 32.30
CA VAL A 797 -25.24 -20.68 31.08
C VAL A 797 -25.12 -22.13 30.60
N LEU A 798 -24.01 -22.80 30.92
CA LEU A 798 -23.76 -24.20 30.56
C LEU A 798 -24.49 -25.18 31.51
N GLU A 799 -24.93 -24.72 32.67
CA GLU A 799 -25.64 -25.54 33.65
C GLU A 799 -27.15 -25.54 33.39
N ALA A 800 -27.74 -26.73 33.24
CA ALA A 800 -29.19 -26.87 32.99
C ALA A 800 -30.08 -26.32 34.12
N GLU A 801 -29.54 -26.12 35.32
CA GLU A 801 -30.27 -25.65 36.52
C GLU A 801 -30.32 -24.12 36.64
N SER A 802 -29.55 -23.36 35.86
CA SER A 802 -29.48 -21.89 35.95
C SER A 802 -30.78 -21.17 35.55
N GLY A 803 -31.67 -21.87 34.83
CA GLY A 803 -33.07 -21.47 34.64
C GLY A 803 -33.28 -20.19 33.79
N PHE A 804 -32.28 -19.75 33.03
CA PHE A 804 -32.41 -18.56 32.19
C PHE A 804 -33.08 -18.87 30.84
N LYS A 805 -33.79 -17.89 30.28
CA LYS A 805 -34.46 -17.95 28.98
C LYS A 805 -34.25 -16.67 28.20
N LEU A 806 -33.92 -16.80 26.91
CA LEU A 806 -33.95 -15.69 25.97
C LEU A 806 -35.38 -15.49 25.46
N LYS A 807 -35.93 -14.29 25.69
CA LYS A 807 -37.23 -13.85 25.17
C LYS A 807 -36.99 -12.88 24.01
N VAL A 808 -37.57 -13.19 22.86
CA VAL A 808 -37.46 -12.39 21.64
C VAL A 808 -38.84 -11.86 21.27
N GLU A 809 -38.92 -10.56 21.00
CA GLU A 809 -40.13 -9.87 20.56
C GLU A 809 -39.84 -9.20 19.20
N THR A 810 -40.68 -9.42 18.21
CA THR A 810 -40.48 -8.95 16.84
C THR A 810 -41.60 -8.02 16.40
N PHE A 811 -41.26 -6.89 15.79
CA PHE A 811 -42.19 -5.85 15.37
C PHE A 811 -41.96 -5.47 13.90
N ASN A 812 -43.03 -5.19 13.15
CA ASN A 812 -42.92 -4.61 11.81
C ASN A 812 -42.60 -3.11 11.89
N VAL A 813 -42.40 -2.47 10.73
CA VAL A 813 -42.11 -1.04 10.65
C VAL A 813 -43.23 -0.16 11.20
N GLU A 814 -44.48 -0.62 11.23
CA GLU A 814 -45.63 0.12 11.79
C GLU A 814 -45.77 -0.07 13.32
N GLY A 815 -44.89 -0.87 13.95
CA GLY A 815 -44.94 -1.19 15.37
C GLY A 815 -45.86 -2.37 15.74
N ASN A 816 -46.42 -3.08 14.77
CA ASN A 816 -47.25 -4.26 14.98
C ASN A 816 -46.39 -5.50 15.28
N ALA A 817 -46.77 -6.29 16.28
CA ALA A 817 -46.05 -7.51 16.65
C ALA A 817 -46.19 -8.60 15.57
N ILE A 818 -45.06 -9.11 15.08
CA ILE A 818 -44.98 -10.25 14.15
C ILE A 818 -44.67 -11.51 14.98
N PRO A 819 -45.23 -12.70 14.67
CA PRO A 819 -44.77 -13.94 15.28
C PRO A 819 -43.29 -14.24 14.96
N VAL A 820 -42.47 -14.47 15.99
CA VAL A 820 -41.02 -14.74 15.85
C VAL A 820 -40.74 -15.85 14.84
N SER A 821 -41.56 -16.91 14.80
CA SER A 821 -41.41 -18.05 13.89
C SER A 821 -41.54 -17.69 12.41
N GLN A 822 -42.18 -16.56 12.08
CA GLN A 822 -42.25 -16.06 10.70
C GLN A 822 -40.95 -15.35 10.30
N VAL A 823 -40.32 -14.68 11.26
CA VAL A 823 -39.08 -13.90 11.06
C VAL A 823 -37.85 -14.81 11.06
N MET A 824 -37.73 -15.68 12.06
CA MET A 824 -36.51 -16.45 12.31
C MET A 824 -36.80 -17.80 13.00
N PRO A 825 -35.93 -18.81 12.83
CA PRO A 825 -35.97 -20.00 13.67
C PRO A 825 -35.56 -19.66 15.11
N LYS A 826 -35.69 -20.64 16.01
CA LYS A 826 -35.33 -20.45 17.43
C LYS A 826 -33.86 -19.99 17.56
N PRO A 827 -33.58 -18.90 18.30
CA PRO A 827 -32.21 -18.44 18.51
C PRO A 827 -31.34 -19.48 19.22
N SER A 828 -30.04 -19.44 18.93
CA SER A 828 -29.03 -20.26 19.59
C SER A 828 -28.30 -19.44 20.66
N ILE A 829 -27.79 -20.11 21.69
CA ILE A 829 -26.85 -19.51 22.64
C ILE A 829 -25.47 -20.08 22.34
N ILE A 830 -24.49 -19.20 22.15
CA ILE A 830 -23.12 -19.55 21.79
C ILE A 830 -22.22 -19.09 22.94
N TYR A 831 -21.51 -20.04 23.54
CA TYR A 831 -20.45 -19.76 24.51
C TYR A 831 -19.14 -19.62 23.75
N GLN A 832 -18.50 -18.45 23.83
CA GLN A 832 -17.17 -18.21 23.31
C GLN A 832 -16.20 -18.14 24.49
N PRO A 833 -15.28 -19.12 24.65
CA PRO A 833 -14.24 -19.04 25.66
C PRO A 833 -13.30 -17.86 25.37
N GLY A 834 -12.74 -17.25 26.40
CA GLY A 834 -11.64 -16.30 26.22
C GLY A 834 -10.42 -16.99 25.64
N LEU A 835 -9.57 -16.27 24.89
CA LEU A 835 -8.39 -16.82 24.20
C LEU A 835 -7.42 -17.60 25.11
N GLN A 836 -7.44 -17.37 26.43
CA GLN A 836 -6.61 -18.09 27.42
C GLN A 836 -7.34 -19.21 28.19
N ALA A 837 -8.64 -19.44 27.96
CA ALA A 837 -9.43 -20.41 28.71
C ALA A 837 -9.28 -21.85 28.18
N ALA A 838 -8.18 -22.52 28.53
CA ALA A 838 -8.13 -23.99 28.51
C ALA A 838 -8.87 -24.55 29.74
N GLN A 839 -9.75 -25.54 29.51
CA GLN A 839 -10.79 -26.06 30.42
C GLN A 839 -10.48 -26.06 31.93
N PRO A 840 -11.47 -25.73 32.79
CA PRO A 840 -11.32 -25.87 34.24
C PRO A 840 -11.26 -27.35 34.63
N VAL A 841 -10.14 -27.76 35.24
CA VAL A 841 -10.16 -28.92 36.14
C VAL A 841 -11.10 -28.56 37.29
N ARG A 842 -12.15 -29.37 37.43
CA ARG A 842 -13.20 -29.33 38.46
C ARG A 842 -12.72 -28.76 39.80
N GLU A 843 -13.62 -27.99 40.43
CA GLU A 843 -13.58 -27.68 41.86
C GLU A 843 -13.02 -28.86 42.66
N SER A 844 -11.83 -28.67 43.22
CA SER A 844 -11.40 -29.46 44.34
C SER A 844 -11.06 -28.49 45.44
N VAL A 845 -12.10 -28.12 46.20
CA VAL A 845 -11.92 -27.94 47.64
C VAL A 845 -11.51 -29.31 48.17
N VAL A 846 -10.23 -29.67 48.02
CA VAL A 846 -9.64 -30.67 48.89
C VAL A 846 -9.55 -29.99 50.24
N ALA A 847 -10.39 -30.42 51.17
CA ALA A 847 -10.40 -29.92 52.53
C ALA A 847 -8.96 -29.88 53.09
N GLY A 848 -8.42 -28.66 53.25
CA GLY A 848 -7.20 -28.39 54.00
C GLY A 848 -5.91 -28.11 53.21
N VAL A 849 -5.87 -28.13 51.87
CA VAL A 849 -4.64 -27.79 51.11
C VAL A 849 -4.97 -26.81 49.97
N GLY A 850 -4.52 -25.56 50.09
CA GLY A 850 -4.61 -24.57 49.01
C GLY A 850 -3.78 -25.01 47.80
N VAL A 851 -4.43 -25.20 46.65
CA VAL A 851 -3.76 -25.59 45.40
C VAL A 851 -3.12 -24.37 44.75
N ARG A 852 -1.84 -24.46 44.38
CA ARG A 852 -1.16 -23.45 43.54
C ARG A 852 -1.45 -23.73 42.08
N LYS A 853 -1.95 -22.74 41.36
CA LYS A 853 -2.28 -22.83 39.93
C LYS A 853 -1.39 -21.89 39.13
N ASP A 854 -1.28 -22.17 37.83
CA ASP A 854 -0.68 -21.22 36.90
C ASP A 854 -1.49 -19.93 36.88
N VAL A 855 -0.82 -18.78 36.91
CA VAL A 855 -1.42 -17.44 36.87
C VAL A 855 -2.29 -17.24 35.63
N THR A 856 -1.92 -17.86 34.51
CA THR A 856 -2.67 -17.80 33.23
C THR A 856 -3.97 -18.60 33.27
N ARG A 857 -4.16 -19.46 34.28
CA ARG A 857 -5.32 -20.36 34.42
C ARG A 857 -6.22 -19.99 35.59
N LEU A 858 -6.03 -18.80 36.18
CA LEU A 858 -6.89 -18.32 37.25
C LEU A 858 -8.22 -17.85 36.69
N SER A 859 -9.31 -18.32 37.30
CA SER A 859 -10.65 -17.76 37.04
C SER A 859 -10.78 -16.35 37.61
N VAL A 860 -11.72 -15.57 37.07
CA VAL A 860 -12.03 -14.21 37.55
C VAL A 860 -12.37 -14.20 39.05
N SER A 861 -13.09 -15.23 39.52
CA SER A 861 -13.46 -15.35 40.93
C SER A 861 -12.26 -15.62 41.85
N GLU A 862 -11.27 -16.39 41.37
CA GLU A 862 -10.04 -16.68 42.08
C GLU A 862 -9.12 -15.46 42.12
N VAL A 863 -8.99 -14.73 41.01
CA VAL A 863 -8.26 -13.45 40.95
C VAL A 863 -8.84 -12.44 41.94
N LYS A 864 -10.16 -12.25 41.93
CA LYS A 864 -10.85 -11.34 42.87
C LYS A 864 -10.63 -11.75 44.32
N ASN A 865 -10.71 -13.04 44.62
CA ASN A 865 -10.48 -13.55 45.97
C ASN A 865 -9.03 -13.33 46.43
N LEU A 866 -8.05 -13.56 45.56
CA LEU A 866 -6.64 -13.31 45.83
C LEU A 866 -6.34 -11.82 46.03
N ARG A 867 -6.89 -10.93 45.20
CA ARG A 867 -6.74 -9.48 45.36
C ARG A 867 -7.26 -9.03 46.73
N GLU A 868 -8.47 -9.44 47.08
CA GLU A 868 -9.07 -9.08 48.36
C GLU A 868 -8.28 -9.64 49.56
N ALA A 869 -7.79 -10.87 49.48
CA ALA A 869 -6.95 -11.44 50.51
C ALA A 869 -5.62 -10.67 50.65
N LEU A 870 -4.95 -10.34 49.54
CA LEU A 870 -3.70 -9.59 49.56
C LEU A 870 -3.88 -8.18 50.14
N ARG A 871 -4.97 -7.48 49.81
CA ARG A 871 -5.27 -6.16 50.42
C ARG A 871 -5.34 -6.24 51.94
N ARG A 872 -5.96 -7.30 52.47
CA ARG A 872 -6.06 -7.51 53.92
C ARG A 872 -4.70 -7.83 54.54
N VAL A 873 -3.87 -8.63 53.87
CA VAL A 873 -2.49 -8.90 54.30
C VAL A 873 -1.64 -7.63 54.30
N GLN A 874 -1.81 -6.76 53.30
CA GLN A 874 -1.15 -5.44 53.22
C GLN A 874 -1.60 -4.49 54.33
N ALA A 875 -2.85 -4.58 54.77
CA ALA A 875 -3.40 -3.79 55.86
C ALA A 875 -3.08 -4.36 57.27
N ASP A 876 -2.64 -5.62 57.37
CA ASP A 876 -2.32 -6.26 58.64
C ASP A 876 -0.94 -5.82 59.15
N ASN A 877 -0.89 -5.37 60.41
CA ASN A 877 0.33 -4.97 61.12
C ASN A 877 0.83 -6.04 62.10
N SER A 878 0.17 -7.20 62.17
CA SER A 878 0.57 -8.33 63.00
C SER A 878 1.82 -9.02 62.45
N SER A 879 2.34 -10.03 63.16
CA SER A 879 3.43 -10.87 62.66
C SER A 879 3.10 -11.63 61.38
N GLN A 880 1.83 -11.69 60.96
CA GLN A 880 1.37 -12.26 59.69
C GLN A 880 1.17 -11.22 58.59
N GLY A 881 1.39 -9.93 58.90
CA GLY A 881 1.23 -8.82 57.97
C GLY A 881 2.30 -8.73 56.89
N PHE A 882 1.96 -8.07 55.78
CA PHE A 882 2.81 -7.95 54.59
C PHE A 882 4.23 -7.47 54.90
N GLN A 883 4.38 -6.41 55.71
CA GLN A 883 5.70 -5.83 56.03
C GLN A 883 6.58 -6.79 56.83
N ASN A 884 5.99 -7.50 57.79
CA ASN A 884 6.74 -8.44 58.63
C ASN A 884 7.21 -9.64 57.81
N ILE A 885 6.35 -10.20 56.95
CA ILE A 885 6.75 -11.30 56.07
C ILE A 885 7.79 -10.81 55.04
N ALA A 886 7.61 -9.63 54.44
CA ALA A 886 8.60 -9.06 53.50
C ALA A 886 10.00 -8.89 54.12
N SER A 887 10.08 -8.54 55.41
CA SER A 887 11.35 -8.35 56.13
C SER A 887 12.22 -9.62 56.21
N PHE A 888 11.63 -10.81 56.08
CA PHE A 888 12.39 -12.07 56.16
C PHE A 888 13.35 -12.20 54.97
N HIS A 889 13.00 -11.64 53.81
CA HIS A 889 13.81 -11.77 52.60
C HIS A 889 14.94 -10.74 52.53
N GLY A 890 14.77 -9.55 53.07
CA GLY A 890 15.68 -8.45 52.79
C GLY A 890 15.65 -7.35 53.82
N SER A 891 14.93 -6.27 53.50
CA SER A 891 14.88 -5.05 54.32
C SER A 891 13.49 -4.84 54.92
N PRO A 892 13.38 -4.52 56.22
CA PRO A 892 14.48 -4.39 57.19
C PRO A 892 15.12 -5.76 57.51
N PRO A 893 16.45 -5.82 57.73
CA PRO A 893 17.16 -7.08 58.02
C PRO A 893 16.72 -7.69 59.35
N GLY A 894 16.22 -8.93 59.29
CA GLY A 894 15.72 -9.67 60.46
C GLY A 894 16.75 -10.57 61.16
N CYS A 895 17.96 -10.75 60.61
CA CYS A 895 18.97 -11.68 61.11
C CYS A 895 20.26 -10.96 61.54
N GLU A 896 21.08 -11.62 62.34
CA GLU A 896 22.38 -11.11 62.81
C GLU A 896 23.49 -12.10 62.44
N HIS A 897 24.57 -11.58 61.87
CA HIS A 897 25.82 -12.31 61.64
C HIS A 897 27.00 -11.43 62.08
N ASP A 898 27.89 -11.95 62.93
CA ASP A 898 29.03 -11.21 63.50
C ASP A 898 28.67 -9.81 64.04
N HIS A 899 27.57 -9.72 64.80
CA HIS A 899 27.05 -8.46 65.36
C HIS A 899 26.66 -7.40 64.33
N ARG A 900 26.36 -7.81 63.09
CA ARG A 900 25.82 -6.94 62.05
C ARG A 900 24.46 -7.45 61.57
N PRO A 901 23.50 -6.54 61.34
CA PRO A 901 22.22 -6.92 60.77
C PRO A 901 22.40 -7.35 59.31
N VAL A 902 21.88 -8.53 58.97
CA VAL A 902 21.92 -9.13 57.64
C VAL A 902 20.52 -9.61 57.24
N ALA A 903 20.26 -9.69 55.94
CA ALA A 903 19.05 -10.32 55.42
C ALA A 903 19.04 -11.81 55.82
N CYS A 904 17.87 -12.34 56.16
CA CYS A 904 17.73 -13.76 56.52
C CYS A 904 17.67 -14.70 55.31
N CYS A 905 17.60 -14.15 54.08
CA CYS A 905 17.49 -14.97 52.88
C CYS A 905 18.78 -15.76 52.63
N ILE A 906 18.60 -17.01 52.21
CA ILE A 906 19.70 -17.92 51.92
C ILE A 906 19.79 -18.09 50.40
N HIS A 907 20.93 -17.72 49.83
CA HIS A 907 21.25 -17.80 48.41
C HIS A 907 22.68 -18.36 48.23
N GLY A 908 22.92 -19.11 47.15
CA GLY A 908 24.23 -19.69 46.85
C GLY A 908 24.66 -20.81 47.80
N GLN A 909 23.69 -21.57 48.32
CA GLN A 909 23.90 -22.68 49.24
C GLN A 909 22.81 -23.73 48.97
N ALA A 910 23.14 -25.02 49.14
CA ALA A 910 22.22 -26.14 48.88
C ALA A 910 20.87 -26.07 49.62
N ASN A 911 20.72 -25.23 50.64
CA ASN A 911 19.45 -25.00 51.36
C ASN A 911 18.59 -23.86 50.77
N PHE A 912 18.95 -23.28 49.61
CA PHE A 912 18.24 -22.21 48.92
C PHE A 912 16.76 -22.56 48.69
N ALA A 913 16.48 -23.72 48.10
CA ALA A 913 15.12 -24.13 47.74
C ALA A 913 14.25 -24.38 48.98
N GLN A 914 14.83 -24.90 50.06
CA GLN A 914 14.14 -25.19 51.33
C GLN A 914 13.73 -23.88 52.02
N TRP A 915 14.64 -22.89 52.06
CA TRP A 915 14.35 -21.59 52.66
C TRP A 915 13.24 -20.87 51.88
N HIS A 916 13.34 -20.80 50.55
CA HIS A 916 12.33 -20.14 49.71
C HIS A 916 10.99 -20.89 49.72
N ARG A 917 10.99 -22.22 49.82
CA ARG A 917 9.75 -23.00 49.98
C ARG A 917 9.02 -22.64 51.26
N LEU A 918 9.73 -22.45 52.37
CA LEU A 918 9.14 -21.98 53.64
C LEU A 918 8.70 -20.51 53.54
N TYR A 919 9.47 -19.67 52.87
CA TYR A 919 9.12 -18.27 52.67
C TYR A 919 7.81 -18.10 51.90
N VAL A 920 7.64 -18.80 50.77
CA VAL A 920 6.39 -18.80 50.00
C VAL A 920 5.25 -19.43 50.82
N LYS A 921 5.53 -20.46 51.63
CA LYS A 921 4.52 -21.04 52.52
C LYS A 921 4.02 -20.05 53.57
N GLN A 922 4.89 -19.23 54.14
CA GLN A 922 4.52 -18.17 55.08
C GLN A 922 3.58 -17.14 54.44
N TRP A 923 3.86 -16.73 53.19
CA TRP A 923 2.94 -15.87 52.43
C TRP A 923 1.59 -16.54 52.18
N GLU A 924 1.60 -17.82 51.80
CA GLU A 924 0.40 -18.60 51.49
C GLU A 924 -0.50 -18.78 52.73
N ASP A 925 0.09 -19.04 53.89
CA ASP A 925 -0.63 -19.13 55.16
C ASP A 925 -1.26 -17.79 55.55
N SER A 926 -0.55 -16.68 55.35
CA SER A 926 -1.11 -15.35 55.59
C SER A 926 -2.27 -15.04 54.65
N LEU A 927 -2.13 -15.30 53.35
CA LEU A 927 -3.22 -15.13 52.39
C LEU A 927 -4.44 -15.99 52.74
N THR A 928 -4.22 -17.25 53.15
CA THR A 928 -5.29 -18.16 53.55
C THR A 928 -5.98 -17.69 54.83
N ALA A 929 -5.22 -17.22 55.83
CA ALA A 929 -5.77 -16.63 57.06
C ALA A 929 -6.65 -15.40 56.77
N HIS A 930 -6.36 -14.68 55.68
CA HIS A 930 -7.11 -13.51 55.22
C HIS A 930 -8.20 -13.83 54.17
N GLY A 931 -8.47 -15.11 53.91
CA GLY A 931 -9.62 -15.57 53.13
C GLY A 931 -9.29 -15.99 51.69
N ALA A 932 -8.02 -16.18 51.33
CA ALA A 932 -7.66 -16.80 50.06
C ALA A 932 -8.10 -18.27 50.03
N LYS A 933 -8.77 -18.68 48.96
CA LYS A 933 -9.29 -20.04 48.74
C LYS A 933 -8.33 -20.94 48.00
N ILE A 934 -7.36 -20.34 47.30
CA ILE A 934 -6.32 -21.03 46.54
C ILE A 934 -4.94 -20.66 47.08
N GLY A 935 -3.95 -21.53 46.83
CA GLY A 935 -2.57 -21.25 47.14
C GLY A 935 -2.01 -20.13 46.24
N ILE A 936 -0.80 -19.67 46.55
CA ILE A 936 -0.14 -18.62 45.75
C ILE A 936 -0.01 -19.11 44.30
N PRO A 937 -0.49 -18.34 43.30
CA PRO A 937 -0.35 -18.74 41.91
C PRO A 937 1.13 -18.72 41.50
N TYR A 938 1.52 -19.66 40.65
CA TYR A 938 2.84 -19.67 40.03
C TYR A 938 2.75 -19.12 38.61
N TRP A 939 3.80 -18.50 38.13
CA TRP A 939 3.93 -18.09 36.73
C TRP A 939 4.98 -18.98 36.07
N ASP A 940 4.57 -19.74 35.06
CA ASP A 940 5.48 -20.60 34.31
C ASP A 940 6.29 -19.80 33.27
N TRP A 941 7.35 -19.16 33.75
CA TRP A 941 8.30 -18.40 32.92
C TRP A 941 9.19 -19.31 32.04
N THR A 942 9.07 -20.64 32.13
CA THR A 942 9.79 -21.54 31.20
C THR A 942 9.15 -21.55 29.82
N THR A 943 7.84 -21.31 29.75
CA THR A 943 7.13 -21.09 28.49
C THR A 943 7.47 -19.72 27.92
N ALA A 944 7.50 -19.58 26.59
CA ALA A 944 7.68 -18.27 25.96
C ALA A 944 6.43 -17.40 26.21
N PHE A 945 6.64 -16.14 26.57
CA PHE A 945 5.57 -15.16 26.80
C PHE A 945 5.97 -13.81 26.23
N THR A 946 5.00 -13.04 25.75
CA THR A 946 5.20 -11.73 25.11
C THR A 946 5.09 -10.57 26.09
N GLU A 947 4.42 -10.80 27.22
CA GLU A 947 4.13 -9.79 28.24
C GLU A 947 4.11 -10.41 29.64
N LEU A 948 4.12 -9.54 30.66
CA LEU A 948 3.96 -9.97 32.05
C LEU A 948 2.50 -10.33 32.35
N PRO A 949 2.23 -11.26 33.30
CA PRO A 949 0.86 -11.66 33.61
C PRO A 949 -0.05 -10.50 34.04
N ALA A 950 -1.27 -10.47 33.50
CA ALA A 950 -2.30 -9.48 33.83
C ALA A 950 -2.53 -9.26 35.34
N LEU A 951 -2.42 -10.34 36.13
CA LEU A 951 -2.54 -10.28 37.60
C LEU A 951 -1.63 -9.22 38.21
N VAL A 952 -0.45 -8.95 37.63
CA VAL A 952 0.54 -8.02 38.16
C VAL A 952 0.70 -6.74 37.32
N THR A 953 0.06 -6.62 36.16
CA THR A 953 0.18 -5.45 35.25
C THR A 953 -1.05 -4.56 35.22
N GLU A 954 -2.25 -5.07 35.51
CA GLU A 954 -3.46 -4.23 35.62
C GLU A 954 -3.24 -3.10 36.64
N GLU A 955 -3.42 -1.85 36.23
CA GLU A 955 -3.09 -0.67 37.05
C GLU A 955 -4.19 -0.32 38.07
N GLU A 956 -5.46 -0.47 37.68
CA GLU A 956 -6.60 -0.07 38.50
C GLU A 956 -7.01 -1.15 39.51
N ASP A 957 -7.23 -0.73 40.77
CA ASP A 957 -7.70 -1.57 41.88
C ASP A 957 -6.91 -2.90 42.06
N ASN A 958 -5.61 -2.90 41.79
CA ASN A 958 -4.82 -4.14 41.81
C ASN A 958 -3.71 -4.16 42.88
N PRO A 959 -3.87 -4.90 43.99
CA PRO A 959 -2.86 -4.98 45.07
C PRO A 959 -1.58 -5.74 44.68
N PHE A 960 -1.57 -6.42 43.52
CA PHE A 960 -0.39 -7.09 42.96
C PHE A 960 0.43 -6.17 42.03
N HIS A 961 -0.09 -5.01 41.66
CA HIS A 961 0.60 -4.06 40.79
C HIS A 961 1.84 -3.46 41.50
N HIS A 962 1.70 -3.06 42.76
CA HIS A 962 2.79 -2.56 43.59
C HIS A 962 2.54 -2.84 45.08
N GLY A 963 3.63 -2.88 45.85
CA GLY A 963 3.59 -2.89 47.31
C GLY A 963 4.23 -1.64 47.90
N LEU A 964 3.81 -1.26 49.10
CA LEU A 964 4.49 -0.22 49.90
C LEU A 964 5.68 -0.85 50.64
N ILE A 965 6.82 -0.17 50.65
CA ILE A 965 8.00 -0.58 51.43
C ILE A 965 8.17 0.29 52.68
N TYR A 966 9.01 -0.14 53.63
CA TYR A 966 9.13 0.44 54.98
C TYR A 966 9.46 1.94 55.04
N ASN A 967 10.00 2.52 53.96
CA ASN A 967 10.31 3.96 53.83
C ASN A 967 9.15 4.78 53.22
N GLY A 968 8.02 4.15 52.90
CA GLY A 968 6.83 4.80 52.33
C GLY A 968 6.81 4.87 50.79
N GLU A 969 7.82 4.34 50.11
CA GLU A 969 7.84 4.28 48.63
C GLU A 969 7.07 3.05 48.12
N ILE A 970 6.65 3.12 46.85
CA ILE A 970 6.05 1.98 46.13
C ILE A 970 7.13 1.22 45.35
N THR A 971 6.98 -0.09 45.24
CA THR A 971 7.87 -0.92 44.41
C THR A 971 7.78 -0.55 42.93
N THR A 972 8.92 -0.54 42.24
CA THR A 972 9.01 -0.30 40.79
C THR A 972 9.44 -1.57 40.04
N ARG A 973 9.11 -1.65 38.75
CA ARG A 973 9.57 -2.71 37.84
C ARG A 973 9.90 -2.12 36.47
N ALA A 974 10.93 -2.64 35.82
CA ALA A 974 11.34 -2.26 34.47
C ALA A 974 11.77 -3.52 33.70
N PRO A 975 10.81 -4.24 33.07
CA PRO A 975 11.11 -5.43 32.28
C PRO A 975 12.13 -5.10 31.17
N ARG A 976 13.03 -6.03 30.88
CA ARG A 976 14.01 -5.89 29.80
C ARG A 976 13.57 -6.74 28.61
N ASP A 977 13.79 -6.30 27.39
CA ASP A 977 13.35 -7.01 26.18
C ASP A 977 13.87 -8.46 26.08
N LYS A 978 15.04 -8.72 26.68
CA LYS A 978 15.62 -10.08 26.81
C LYS A 978 14.75 -11.06 27.59
N LEU A 979 13.75 -10.58 28.32
CA LEU A 979 12.79 -11.40 29.05
C LEU A 979 11.82 -12.11 28.09
N PHE A 980 11.49 -11.48 26.96
CA PHE A 980 10.46 -11.94 26.02
C PHE A 980 11.05 -12.58 24.76
N ASN A 981 12.26 -12.18 24.35
CA ASN A 981 12.90 -12.61 23.12
C ASN A 981 14.11 -13.52 23.37
N ASP A 982 14.04 -14.76 22.86
CA ASP A 982 15.21 -15.60 22.62
C ASP A 982 15.56 -15.55 21.11
N PRO A 983 16.52 -14.70 20.70
CA PRO A 983 16.78 -14.39 19.30
C PRO A 983 17.36 -15.57 18.49
N GLU A 984 17.84 -16.64 19.13
CA GLU A 984 18.47 -17.76 18.43
C GLU A 984 17.53 -18.94 18.15
N PHE A 985 16.49 -19.17 18.98
CA PHE A 985 15.72 -20.44 18.93
C PHE A 985 14.20 -20.30 19.01
N GLY A 986 13.65 -19.08 19.00
CA GLY A 986 12.19 -18.85 18.87
C GLY A 986 11.38 -19.49 20.01
N LYS A 987 10.70 -20.62 19.74
CA LYS A 987 9.81 -21.30 20.71
C LYS A 987 10.55 -22.05 21.83
N GLU A 988 11.85 -22.34 21.67
CA GLU A 988 12.68 -22.94 22.72
C GLU A 988 13.28 -21.85 23.61
N SER A 989 12.43 -21.31 24.51
CA SER A 989 12.80 -20.27 25.47
C SER A 989 14.14 -20.56 26.18
N PHE A 990 14.99 -19.54 26.33
CA PHE A 990 16.22 -19.61 27.13
C PHE A 990 15.97 -20.25 28.50
N PHE A 991 14.87 -19.86 29.14
CA PHE A 991 14.44 -20.37 30.42
C PHE A 991 14.13 -21.87 30.41
N TYR A 992 13.45 -22.35 29.37
CA TYR A 992 13.20 -23.79 29.19
C TYR A 992 14.51 -24.57 29.15
N ARG A 993 15.50 -24.10 28.38
CA ARG A 993 16.81 -24.76 28.25
C ARG A 993 17.60 -24.78 29.55
N GLN A 994 17.60 -23.67 30.30
CA GLN A 994 18.28 -23.61 31.61
C GLN A 994 17.62 -24.52 32.65
N VAL A 995 16.28 -24.56 32.71
CA VAL A 995 15.56 -25.43 33.63
C VAL A 995 15.70 -26.90 33.24
N LEU A 996 15.69 -27.20 31.93
CA LEU A 996 15.92 -28.56 31.44
C LEU A 996 17.31 -29.07 31.85
N LEU A 997 18.36 -28.25 31.73
CA LEU A 997 19.71 -28.60 32.17
C LEU A 997 19.76 -28.91 33.67
N ALA A 998 19.02 -28.17 34.50
CA ALA A 998 18.90 -28.49 35.93
C ALA A 998 18.20 -29.84 36.14
N PHE A 999 17.11 -30.13 35.39
CA PHE A 999 16.40 -31.40 35.47
C PHE A 999 17.16 -32.62 34.94
N GLU A 1000 18.19 -32.43 34.13
CA GLU A 1000 19.11 -33.50 33.72
C GLU A 1000 20.00 -33.99 34.87
N GLN A 1001 20.20 -33.16 35.90
CA GLN A 1001 21.06 -33.51 37.03
C GLN A 1001 20.39 -34.53 37.95
N THR A 1002 21.19 -35.49 38.44
CA THR A 1002 20.72 -36.54 39.37
C THR A 1002 21.15 -36.29 40.81
N ASP A 1003 22.20 -35.51 41.03
CA ASP A 1003 22.60 -35.01 42.35
C ASP A 1003 21.82 -33.72 42.67
N TYR A 1004 21.38 -33.60 43.93
CA TYR A 1004 20.62 -32.42 44.38
C TYR A 1004 21.47 -31.14 44.39
N CYS A 1005 22.76 -31.25 44.69
CA CYS A 1005 23.68 -30.10 44.68
C CYS A 1005 24.07 -29.65 43.27
N ASP A 1006 23.94 -30.53 42.26
CA ASP A 1006 24.13 -30.15 40.86
C ASP A 1006 22.84 -29.58 40.27
N PHE A 1007 21.68 -30.00 40.78
CA PHE A 1007 20.36 -29.43 40.44
C PHE A 1007 20.14 -28.02 41.02
N GLU A 1008 20.62 -27.76 42.25
CA GLU A 1008 20.61 -26.44 42.89
C GLU A 1008 21.69 -25.53 42.32
#